data_AF-A0AA40ELT7-F1
#
_entry.id   AF-A0AA40ELT7-F1
#
_cell.length_a   1.000
_cell.length_b   1.000
_cell.length_c   1.000
_cell.angle_alpha   90.00
_cell.angle_beta   90.00
_cell.angle_gamma   90.00
#
_symmetry.space_group_name_H-M   'P 1'
#
loop_
_entity.id
_entity.type
_entity.pdbx_description
1 polymer ?
#
loop_
_entity_poly.entity_id
_entity_poly.type
_entity_poly.pdbx_seq_one_letter_code
_entity_poly.pdbx_strand_id
1 'polypeptide(L)'
;MDPVAVNSSNTLAKSGHTAGDIPKDGTGVVALDPYLEPFKPALKRRFGKAQEWIKTLDETEGGLDKFSKGADIYGIHQKEDGSIYYREWAPNAKQASLIGEFNNWDRNAHRMKRNDFGVFEITVPPTADGKPAIPHNSKIKISLELPSGEWIDRLPAWIKYVTQDLSVSPAYDARFWNPPASERYSFKHQRPKKPESLRIYEAHVGISTPELKVASYKEFTKNMLPRIKGLGYNAIQLMAVMEHAYYASFGYQVNNFFAASSRYGPPEDLKELVDTAHSLGLVVLLDVVHSHASKNVLDGLNEFDGTDHQYFHAGARGKHELWDSRLFNYGHHEVLRFLLSNLRFWMDEYRFDGFRFDGVTSMLYLHHGIGTGFSGGYHEYFGADVDEEAVVYLMLANELLHELYPDVITVAEDVSGMPALCLPLSLGGVGFDYRLAMAIPDMWIKILKEKKDEDWDIGNIAFTLTNRRHGEKTIAYAESHDQALVGDKSLMMHLCDAELYTNMSTLTPLTPVIDRGMALHKMIRLLTHALGGEGWLNFEGNEFGHPEWLDFPREGNQNSFWYARRQLNLTEDHLLRYQFLNNFDRSMNLCEDKYGWLHAPQAYISLKHEGDKVIVFERAGVVFAFNFNPTQSFENYRIGIDVAGTYRVVLDSDTKEHGGFRRVDAGTRFSNPFSSLLQAILSPCTSTPSKSALIIVKMFKSGISAFARTARPSFAAATRRAVRPAPLNFRAPALSRFASTAGVGDGKIYQVIGAVVDVKFDTEKLPPILNALETQNGGQKLVLEVAQHLGESVVRCIAMDGTEGLVRGAKASDTGAPITIPVGPATLGRIMNVTGDPIDERGPIKTDKRLPIHAEAPEFTEQSTTAEILVTGIKVVDLLAPYARGGKIGLFGGAGVGKTVFIQELINNIAKAHGGYSVFTGVGERTREGNDLYHEMQETSVIQLDGESKVALVFGQMNEPPGARARVALTGLTVAEYFRDEEGQDVLLFIDNIFRFTQAGSEVSALLGRIPSAVGYQPTLAVDMGGMQERITTTTKGSITSVQAVYVPADDLTDPAPATTFAHLDATTVLSRGISELGIYPAVDPLDSKSRMLDPRIVGEEHYQTATRVQQILQEYKSLQDIIAILGMDELSEADKLTVERARKIQRFLSQPFTVAQVFTGIEGKLVDLKDTIASFKAILSGEGDDLPEGAFYMVGDFASARAKGEKILAELEANA
;
A
#
# COMPACT_ATOMS: atom_id res chain seq x y z
N MET A 1 44.10 -11.97 -11.83
CA MET A 1 43.00 -11.73 -12.78
C MET A 1 41.79 -12.41 -12.18
N ASP A 2 40.72 -11.67 -11.94
CA ASP A 2 39.57 -12.16 -11.20
C ASP A 2 38.77 -13.20 -12.02
N PRO A 3 38.68 -14.47 -11.60
CA PRO A 3 38.04 -15.54 -12.38
C PRO A 3 36.53 -15.33 -12.59
N VAL A 4 35.86 -14.72 -11.62
CA VAL A 4 34.40 -14.52 -11.61
C VAL A 4 33.95 -13.49 -12.67
N ALA A 5 34.71 -12.40 -12.83
CA ALA A 5 34.43 -11.37 -13.83
C ALA A 5 34.63 -11.85 -15.29
N VAL A 6 35.30 -12.98 -15.50
CA VAL A 6 35.53 -13.58 -16.83
C VAL A 6 34.50 -14.68 -17.14
N ASN A 7 33.92 -15.31 -16.11
CA ASN A 7 33.00 -16.44 -16.25
C ASN A 7 31.51 -16.11 -16.04
N SER A 8 31.16 -14.90 -15.57
CA SER A 8 29.75 -14.49 -15.46
C SER A 8 29.09 -14.43 -16.84
N SER A 9 28.03 -15.23 -17.04
CA SER A 9 27.24 -15.31 -18.29
C SER A 9 26.49 -14.00 -18.60
N ASN A 10 26.38 -13.11 -17.62
CA ASN A 10 25.89 -11.75 -17.75
C ASN A 10 26.93 -10.76 -18.35
N THR A 11 27.90 -11.27 -19.11
CA THR A 11 28.94 -10.46 -19.74
C THR A 11 28.41 -9.72 -20.98
N LEU A 12 28.70 -8.41 -21.03
CA LEU A 12 28.41 -7.52 -22.15
C LEU A 12 29.05 -8.00 -23.46
N ALA A 13 28.32 -8.80 -24.23
CA ALA A 13 28.69 -9.13 -25.62
C ALA A 13 27.99 -8.23 -26.67
N LYS A 14 27.09 -7.31 -26.28
CA LYS A 14 26.23 -6.60 -27.24
C LYS A 14 26.28 -5.06 -27.26
N SER A 15 26.98 -4.37 -26.36
CA SER A 15 26.96 -2.88 -26.31
C SER A 15 28.13 -2.15 -26.96
N GLY A 16 29.12 -2.85 -27.52
CA GLY A 16 30.24 -2.21 -28.23
C GLY A 16 31.27 -1.50 -27.34
N HIS A 17 31.22 -1.68 -26.02
CA HIS A 17 32.32 -1.35 -25.10
C HIS A 17 33.30 -2.52 -25.03
N THR A 18 34.59 -2.24 -25.21
CA THR A 18 35.66 -3.22 -25.00
C THR A 18 35.69 -3.64 -23.53
N ALA A 19 35.72 -4.94 -23.25
CA ALA A 19 35.75 -5.53 -21.90
C ALA A 19 36.92 -5.07 -21.00
N GLY A 20 37.83 -4.23 -21.51
CA GLY A 20 38.96 -3.65 -20.78
C GLY A 20 38.66 -2.39 -19.98
N ASP A 21 37.53 -1.69 -20.21
CA ASP A 21 37.26 -0.36 -19.62
C ASP A 21 36.26 -0.35 -18.44
N ILE A 22 35.71 -1.50 -18.04
CA ILE A 22 34.71 -1.59 -16.97
C ILE A 22 35.40 -1.88 -15.62
N PRO A 23 35.22 -1.04 -14.59
CA PRO A 23 35.76 -1.30 -13.26
C PRO A 23 35.24 -2.63 -12.68
N LYS A 24 36.14 -3.50 -12.23
CA LYS A 24 35.83 -4.81 -11.63
C LYS A 24 35.45 -4.75 -10.13
N ASP A 25 35.06 -3.57 -9.64
CA ASP A 25 34.76 -3.32 -8.24
C ASP A 25 33.26 -3.08 -7.99
N GLY A 26 32.40 -3.45 -8.94
CA GLY A 26 30.95 -3.24 -8.85
C GLY A 26 30.51 -1.81 -9.18
N THR A 27 31.38 -0.97 -9.76
CA THR A 27 31.01 0.41 -10.18
C THR A 27 30.81 0.57 -11.68
N GLY A 28 30.74 -0.53 -12.43
CA GLY A 28 30.48 -0.52 -13.88
C GLY A 28 29.18 0.16 -14.27
N VAL A 29 28.14 0.07 -13.43
CA VAL A 29 26.84 0.75 -13.65
C VAL A 29 26.95 2.28 -13.73
N VAL A 30 27.99 2.88 -13.14
CA VAL A 30 28.19 4.34 -13.20
C VAL A 30 28.53 4.82 -14.62
N ALA A 31 29.08 3.94 -15.47
CA ALA A 31 29.30 4.27 -16.87
C ALA A 31 27.98 4.38 -17.66
N LEU A 32 26.95 3.64 -17.24
CA LEU A 32 25.61 3.68 -17.84
C LEU A 32 24.76 4.81 -17.23
N ASP A 33 24.92 5.07 -15.94
CA ASP A 33 24.20 6.10 -15.20
C ASP A 33 25.16 6.92 -14.31
N PRO A 34 25.70 8.04 -14.83
CA PRO A 34 26.65 8.88 -14.10
C PRO A 34 26.10 9.50 -12.81
N TYR A 35 24.78 9.55 -12.61
CA TYR A 35 24.19 10.05 -11.36
C TYR A 35 24.44 9.11 -10.18
N LEU A 36 24.89 7.87 -10.41
CA LEU A 36 25.33 6.93 -9.38
C LEU A 36 26.73 7.24 -8.82
N GLU A 37 27.48 8.20 -9.40
CA GLU A 37 28.84 8.54 -8.97
C GLU A 37 28.97 8.81 -7.46
N PRO A 38 28.07 9.58 -6.80
CA PRO A 38 28.15 9.80 -5.35
C PRO A 38 27.94 8.53 -4.50
N PHE A 39 27.31 7.51 -5.08
CA PHE A 39 26.91 6.27 -4.40
C PHE A 39 27.86 5.10 -4.67
N LYS A 40 28.99 5.33 -5.34
CA LYS A 40 30.06 4.33 -5.53
C LYS A 40 30.43 3.57 -4.25
N PRO A 41 30.57 4.20 -3.06
CA PRO A 41 30.90 3.46 -1.84
C PRO A 41 29.85 2.39 -1.48
N ALA A 42 28.56 2.68 -1.67
CA ALA A 42 27.49 1.72 -1.42
C ALA A 42 27.51 0.57 -2.43
N LEU A 43 27.70 0.88 -3.73
CA LEU A 43 27.82 -0.11 -4.79
C LEU A 43 29.00 -1.06 -4.57
N LYS A 44 30.19 -0.52 -4.26
CA LYS A 44 31.39 -1.32 -3.94
C LYS A 44 31.17 -2.23 -2.73
N ARG A 45 30.50 -1.71 -1.70
CA ARG A 45 30.23 -2.47 -0.47
C ARG A 45 29.29 -3.65 -0.72
N ARG A 46 28.18 -3.43 -1.45
CA ARG A 46 27.23 -4.50 -1.81
C ARG A 46 27.86 -5.55 -2.71
N PHE A 47 28.57 -5.11 -3.75
CA PHE A 47 29.32 -6.01 -4.63
C PHE A 47 30.37 -6.83 -3.86
N GLY A 48 31.15 -6.17 -2.99
CA GLY A 48 32.14 -6.82 -2.15
C GLY A 48 31.55 -7.90 -1.25
N LYS A 49 30.41 -7.63 -0.60
CA LYS A 49 29.69 -8.60 0.22
C LYS A 49 29.19 -9.80 -0.60
N ALA A 50 28.64 -9.57 -1.79
CA ALA A 50 28.22 -10.66 -2.67
C ALA A 50 29.41 -11.55 -3.08
N GLN A 51 30.56 -10.95 -3.43
CA GLN A 51 31.78 -11.69 -3.75
C GLN A 51 32.34 -12.47 -2.56
N GLU A 52 32.26 -11.90 -1.34
CA GLU A 52 32.65 -12.59 -0.11
C GLU A 52 31.79 -13.85 0.13
N TRP A 53 30.48 -13.75 -0.07
CA TRP A 53 29.58 -14.91 0.00
C TRP A 53 29.91 -15.96 -1.05
N ILE A 54 30.07 -15.57 -2.33
CA ILE A 54 30.44 -16.51 -3.41
C ILE A 54 31.72 -17.26 -3.05
N LYS A 55 32.76 -16.52 -2.65
CA LYS A 55 34.03 -17.10 -2.22
C LYS A 55 33.86 -18.05 -1.04
N THR A 56 33.07 -17.67 -0.03
CA THR A 56 32.81 -18.52 1.13
C THR A 56 32.16 -19.82 0.70
N LEU A 57 31.13 -19.76 -0.15
CA LEU A 57 30.42 -20.95 -0.65
C LEU A 57 31.32 -21.83 -1.54
N ASP A 58 32.21 -21.24 -2.34
CA ASP A 58 33.23 -21.98 -3.10
C ASP A 58 34.16 -22.77 -2.17
N GLU A 59 34.62 -22.14 -1.09
CA GLU A 59 35.55 -22.73 -0.12
C GLU A 59 34.90 -23.78 0.80
N THR A 60 33.65 -23.57 1.23
CA THR A 60 32.99 -24.41 2.25
C THR A 60 31.98 -25.42 1.69
N GLU A 61 31.32 -25.10 0.57
CA GLU A 61 30.18 -25.87 0.04
C GLU A 61 30.43 -26.38 -1.39
N GLY A 62 31.57 -26.02 -1.99
CA GLY A 62 31.93 -26.39 -3.35
C GLY A 62 31.18 -25.61 -4.43
N GLY A 63 30.79 -24.38 -4.10
CA GLY A 63 30.22 -23.38 -5.00
C GLY A 63 28.70 -23.34 -5.03
N LEU A 64 28.17 -22.30 -5.69
CA LEU A 64 26.73 -22.02 -5.78
C LEU A 64 25.92 -23.21 -6.35
N ASP A 65 26.43 -23.91 -7.38
CA ASP A 65 25.75 -25.09 -7.94
C ASP A 65 25.50 -26.17 -6.89
N LYS A 66 26.52 -26.59 -6.13
CA LYS A 66 26.37 -27.63 -5.10
C LYS A 66 25.55 -27.13 -3.91
N PHE A 67 25.79 -25.89 -3.49
CA PHE A 67 25.08 -25.30 -2.36
C PHE A 67 23.56 -25.24 -2.59
N SER A 68 23.14 -24.90 -3.81
CA SER A 68 21.74 -24.85 -4.22
C SER A 68 21.06 -26.22 -4.36
N LYS A 69 21.79 -27.34 -4.25
CA LYS A 69 21.21 -28.70 -4.22
C LYS A 69 20.84 -29.13 -2.80
N GLY A 70 20.56 -28.18 -1.90
CA GLY A 70 20.14 -28.46 -0.54
C GLY A 70 18.88 -29.32 -0.48
N ALA A 71 17.96 -29.17 -1.43
CA ALA A 71 16.74 -29.97 -1.51
C ALA A 71 17.00 -31.46 -1.83
N ASP A 72 18.18 -31.83 -2.31
CA ASP A 72 18.58 -33.25 -2.53
C ASP A 72 19.13 -33.90 -1.24
N ILE A 73 19.43 -33.08 -0.23
CA ILE A 73 20.11 -33.50 1.00
C ILE A 73 19.23 -33.30 2.23
N TYR A 74 18.52 -32.17 2.30
CA TYR A 74 17.52 -31.84 3.31
C TYR A 74 16.13 -32.32 2.90
N GLY A 75 15.26 -32.55 3.88
CA GLY A 75 13.98 -33.21 3.65
C GLY A 75 14.15 -34.72 3.55
N ILE A 76 13.12 -35.39 3.01
CA ILE A 76 12.94 -36.84 3.12
C ILE A 76 13.11 -37.48 1.75
N HIS A 77 14.07 -38.41 1.64
CA HIS A 77 14.52 -39.00 0.38
C HIS A 77 14.62 -40.52 0.48
N GLN A 78 14.11 -41.23 -0.51
CA GLN A 78 14.38 -42.66 -0.66
C GLN A 78 15.75 -42.86 -1.33
N LYS A 79 16.61 -43.71 -0.75
CA LYS A 79 17.87 -44.15 -1.35
C LYS A 79 17.66 -45.34 -2.29
N GLU A 80 18.66 -45.62 -3.11
CA GLU A 80 18.65 -46.75 -4.07
C GLU A 80 18.46 -48.12 -3.39
N ASP A 81 18.92 -48.29 -2.14
CA ASP A 81 18.77 -49.50 -1.35
C ASP A 81 17.38 -49.65 -0.69
N GLY A 82 16.46 -48.71 -0.94
CA GLY A 82 15.11 -48.70 -0.38
C GLY A 82 15.00 -48.06 1.00
N SER A 83 16.12 -47.69 1.64
CA SER A 83 16.10 -46.94 2.90
C SER A 83 15.63 -45.50 2.69
N ILE A 84 15.12 -44.87 3.75
CA ILE A 84 14.67 -43.47 3.71
C ILE A 84 15.59 -42.63 4.58
N TYR A 85 16.21 -41.63 3.98
CA TYR A 85 17.01 -40.62 4.65
C TYR A 85 16.15 -39.39 4.94
N TYR A 86 16.24 -38.85 6.15
CA TYR A 86 15.65 -37.56 6.49
C TYR A 86 16.69 -36.68 7.17
N ARG A 87 16.78 -35.43 6.75
CA ARG A 87 17.64 -34.40 7.34
C ARG A 87 16.89 -33.08 7.53
N GLU A 88 17.08 -32.45 8.68
CA GLU A 88 16.36 -31.23 9.06
C GLU A 88 17.22 -30.29 9.92
N TRP A 89 17.12 -28.98 9.69
CA TRP A 89 17.80 -27.99 10.52
C TRP A 89 16.87 -27.49 11.63
N ALA A 90 17.27 -27.64 12.89
CA ALA A 90 16.48 -27.21 14.06
C ALA A 90 17.41 -26.93 15.26
N PRO A 91 18.25 -25.88 15.20
CA PRO A 91 19.39 -25.73 16.09
C PRO A 91 19.02 -25.58 17.58
N ASN A 92 17.85 -25.01 17.89
CA ASN A 92 17.38 -24.88 19.26
C ASN A 92 16.87 -26.19 19.89
N ALA A 93 16.50 -27.18 19.07
CA ALA A 93 15.99 -28.46 19.58
C ALA A 93 17.10 -29.29 20.26
N LYS A 94 16.77 -29.90 21.40
CA LYS A 94 17.63 -30.85 22.12
C LYS A 94 17.63 -32.22 21.47
N GLN A 95 16.44 -32.69 21.07
CA GLN A 95 16.22 -33.99 20.43
C GLN A 95 15.19 -33.83 19.32
N ALA A 96 15.25 -34.73 18.34
CA ALA A 96 14.26 -34.81 17.27
C ALA A 96 13.91 -36.26 16.96
N SER A 97 12.67 -36.50 16.53
CA SER A 97 12.17 -37.80 16.08
C SER A 97 11.32 -37.66 14.83
N LEU A 98 11.47 -38.59 13.89
CA LEU A 98 10.57 -38.71 12.75
C LEU A 98 9.35 -39.53 13.16
N ILE A 99 8.16 -38.96 13.01
CA ILE A 99 6.89 -39.62 13.38
C ILE A 99 5.91 -39.61 12.22
N GLY A 100 4.97 -40.53 12.22
CA GLY A 100 3.91 -40.58 11.22
C GLY A 100 3.07 -41.85 11.32
N GLU A 101 2.22 -42.08 10.33
CA GLU A 101 1.39 -43.28 10.26
C GLU A 101 2.23 -44.57 10.26
N PHE A 102 3.40 -44.53 9.62
CA PHE A 102 4.30 -45.68 9.48
C PHE A 102 4.85 -46.24 10.81
N ASN A 103 4.85 -45.42 11.88
CA ASN A 103 5.28 -45.84 13.22
C ASN A 103 4.22 -45.55 14.28
N ASN A 104 2.95 -45.44 13.89
CA ASN A 104 1.82 -45.13 14.79
C ASN A 104 2.06 -43.86 15.64
N TRP A 105 2.74 -42.86 15.07
CA TRP A 105 3.08 -41.60 15.73
C TRP A 105 3.98 -41.75 16.98
N ASP A 106 4.70 -42.87 17.12
CA ASP A 106 5.59 -43.12 18.25
C ASP A 106 6.90 -42.31 18.16
N ARG A 107 7.04 -41.31 19.04
CA ARG A 107 8.22 -40.43 19.17
C ARG A 107 9.49 -41.16 19.62
N ASN A 108 9.39 -42.37 20.17
CA ASN A 108 10.56 -43.12 20.62
C ASN A 108 11.11 -44.08 19.55
N ALA A 109 10.34 -44.41 18.53
CA ALA A 109 10.71 -45.42 17.54
C ALA A 109 11.84 -44.95 16.58
N HIS A 110 11.84 -43.68 16.18
CA HIS A 110 12.73 -43.17 15.12
C HIS A 110 13.42 -41.86 15.53
N ARG A 111 14.28 -41.92 16.55
CA ARG A 111 15.08 -40.79 17.03
C ARG A 111 16.18 -40.40 16.03
N MET A 112 16.33 -39.10 15.77
CA MET A 112 17.31 -38.53 14.86
C MET A 112 18.61 -38.19 15.59
N LYS A 113 19.74 -38.20 14.86
CA LYS A 113 21.07 -37.83 15.36
C LYS A 113 21.34 -36.35 15.05
N ARG A 114 21.72 -35.58 16.07
CA ARG A 114 22.08 -34.16 15.95
C ARG A 114 23.59 -34.01 15.66
N ASN A 115 23.97 -33.13 14.75
CA ASN A 115 25.36 -32.72 14.53
C ASN A 115 25.71 -31.39 15.24
N ASP A 116 26.95 -30.93 15.08
CA ASP A 116 27.46 -29.71 15.74
C ASP A 116 26.79 -28.42 15.27
N PHE A 117 26.20 -28.42 14.07
CA PHE A 117 25.49 -27.28 13.48
C PHE A 117 23.99 -27.25 13.80
N GLY A 118 23.51 -28.17 14.66
CA GLY A 118 22.08 -28.25 15.00
C GLY A 118 21.22 -28.85 13.89
N VAL A 119 21.83 -29.64 13.00
CA VAL A 119 21.14 -30.41 11.97
C VAL A 119 20.90 -31.82 12.47
N PHE A 120 19.69 -32.30 12.31
CA PHE A 120 19.25 -33.64 12.68
C PHE A 120 19.16 -34.55 11.46
N GLU A 121 19.56 -35.81 11.60
CA GLU A 121 19.48 -36.79 10.53
C GLU A 121 19.08 -38.20 11.01
N ILE A 122 18.40 -38.95 10.15
CA ILE A 122 18.07 -40.37 10.37
C ILE A 122 18.06 -41.12 9.04
N THR A 123 18.42 -42.40 9.08
CA THR A 123 18.17 -43.35 7.99
C THR A 123 17.25 -44.45 8.52
N VAL A 124 16.04 -44.54 7.97
CA VAL A 124 15.07 -45.59 8.28
C VAL A 124 15.30 -46.74 7.29
N PRO A 125 15.64 -47.95 7.76
CA PRO A 125 15.88 -49.10 6.86
C PRO A 125 14.59 -49.51 6.14
N PRO A 126 14.69 -50.18 4.97
CA PRO A 126 13.52 -50.75 4.32
C PRO A 126 12.87 -51.83 5.19
N THR A 127 11.62 -52.19 4.88
CA THR A 127 10.94 -53.33 5.52
C THR A 127 11.65 -54.65 5.18
N ALA A 128 11.33 -55.72 5.92
CA ALA A 128 11.90 -57.05 5.67
C ALA A 128 11.67 -57.57 4.23
N ASP A 129 10.62 -57.09 3.57
CA ASP A 129 10.29 -57.41 2.16
C ASP A 129 11.00 -56.48 1.15
N GLY A 130 11.93 -55.63 1.61
CA GLY A 130 12.69 -54.69 0.77
C GLY A 130 11.91 -53.46 0.29
N LYS A 131 10.72 -53.19 0.84
CA LYS A 131 9.91 -52.01 0.49
C LYS A 131 10.32 -50.80 1.35
N PRO A 132 10.10 -49.55 0.89
CA PRO A 132 10.31 -48.38 1.73
C PRO A 132 9.48 -48.44 3.01
N ALA A 133 10.09 -48.12 4.15
CA ALA A 133 9.43 -48.19 5.46
C ALA A 133 8.32 -47.15 5.65
N ILE A 134 8.38 -46.02 4.95
CA ILE A 134 7.33 -45.01 4.93
C ILE A 134 6.58 -45.16 3.60
N PRO A 135 5.30 -45.57 3.62
CA PRO A 135 4.50 -45.69 2.42
C PRO A 135 4.33 -44.35 1.70
N HIS A 136 4.24 -44.38 0.36
CA HIS A 136 3.86 -43.21 -0.42
C HIS A 136 2.53 -42.63 0.09
N ASN A 137 2.46 -41.30 0.19
CA ASN A 137 1.28 -40.52 0.58
C ASN A 137 0.79 -40.76 2.03
N SER A 138 1.60 -41.42 2.88
CA SER A 138 1.32 -41.49 4.32
C SER A 138 1.66 -40.18 5.03
N LYS A 139 0.95 -39.88 6.12
CA LYS A 139 1.20 -38.69 6.95
C LYS A 139 2.47 -38.84 7.77
N ILE A 140 3.22 -37.74 7.88
CA ILE A 140 4.49 -37.64 8.60
C ILE A 140 4.63 -36.28 9.28
N LYS A 141 5.41 -36.20 10.36
CA LYS A 141 5.85 -34.97 11.03
C LYS A 141 7.25 -35.17 11.62
N ILE A 142 7.91 -34.06 11.93
CA ILE A 142 9.05 -34.06 12.85
C ILE A 142 8.58 -33.64 14.24
N SER A 143 9.02 -34.37 15.25
CA SER A 143 8.79 -34.05 16.66
C SER A 143 10.09 -33.54 17.27
N LEU A 144 10.05 -32.38 17.94
CA LEU A 144 11.22 -31.70 18.49
C LEU A 144 11.06 -31.51 19.99
N GLU A 145 12.07 -31.89 20.76
CA GLU A 145 12.15 -31.57 22.20
C GLU A 145 12.86 -30.22 22.37
N LEU A 146 12.13 -29.23 22.89
CA LEU A 146 12.65 -27.90 23.16
C LEU A 146 13.54 -27.88 24.41
N PRO A 147 14.36 -26.82 24.60
CA PRO A 147 15.15 -26.68 25.81
C PRO A 147 14.34 -26.70 27.12
N SER A 148 13.06 -26.28 27.07
CA SER A 148 12.10 -26.35 28.17
C SER A 148 11.70 -27.77 28.58
N GLY A 149 11.96 -28.77 27.73
CA GLY A 149 11.47 -30.15 27.88
C GLY A 149 10.11 -30.41 27.21
N GLU A 150 9.50 -29.38 26.63
CA GLU A 150 8.28 -29.51 25.82
C GLU A 150 8.57 -30.20 24.48
N TRP A 151 7.64 -31.05 24.03
CA TRP A 151 7.68 -31.64 22.70
C TRP A 151 6.69 -30.95 21.77
N ILE A 152 7.21 -30.42 20.66
CA ILE A 152 6.41 -29.80 19.60
C ILE A 152 6.47 -30.64 18.32
N ASP A 153 5.38 -30.68 17.55
CA ASP A 153 5.35 -31.33 16.25
C ASP A 153 5.24 -30.30 15.13
N ARG A 154 5.97 -30.50 14.04
CA ARG A 154 6.03 -29.60 12.87
C ARG A 154 5.98 -30.38 11.57
N LEU A 155 5.54 -29.70 10.51
CA LEU A 155 5.73 -30.20 9.14
C LEU A 155 7.19 -30.01 8.74
N PRO A 156 7.89 -31.00 8.15
CA PRO A 156 9.27 -30.82 7.69
C PRO A 156 9.41 -29.58 6.79
N ALA A 157 10.41 -28.74 7.03
CA ALA A 157 10.55 -27.45 6.32
C ALA A 157 10.74 -27.65 4.80
N TRP A 158 11.27 -28.80 4.41
CA TRP A 158 11.56 -29.21 3.03
C TRP A 158 10.54 -30.19 2.46
N ILE A 159 9.33 -30.25 3.03
CA ILE A 159 8.28 -31.15 2.56
C ILE A 159 7.82 -30.80 1.14
N LYS A 160 7.64 -31.83 0.29
CA LYS A 160 7.26 -31.68 -1.13
C LYS A 160 5.74 -31.67 -1.37
N TYR A 161 4.96 -32.11 -0.39
CA TYR A 161 3.51 -32.16 -0.48
C TYR A 161 2.86 -32.18 0.89
N VAL A 162 1.78 -31.43 1.02
CA VAL A 162 0.94 -31.41 2.22
C VAL A 162 -0.52 -31.54 1.79
N THR A 163 -1.43 -31.86 2.69
CA THR A 163 -2.87 -31.89 2.40
C THR A 163 -3.66 -31.41 3.61
N GLN A 164 -4.84 -30.86 3.38
CA GLN A 164 -5.77 -30.46 4.44
C GLN A 164 -7.03 -31.33 4.39
N ASP A 165 -7.51 -31.74 5.56
CA ASP A 165 -8.83 -32.36 5.73
C ASP A 165 -9.64 -31.52 6.72
N LEU A 166 -10.45 -30.61 6.17
CA LEU A 166 -11.28 -29.68 6.95
C LEU A 166 -12.30 -30.38 7.86
N SER A 167 -12.60 -31.67 7.63
CA SER A 167 -13.47 -32.43 8.52
C SER A 167 -12.79 -32.87 9.81
N VAL A 168 -11.45 -32.84 9.83
CA VAL A 168 -10.61 -33.27 10.96
C VAL A 168 -9.90 -32.09 11.62
N SER A 169 -9.24 -31.24 10.83
CA SER A 169 -8.46 -30.11 11.34
C SER A 169 -8.31 -29.01 10.28
N PRO A 170 -8.29 -27.73 10.68
CA PRO A 170 -7.89 -26.65 9.77
C PRO A 170 -6.39 -26.66 9.46
N ALA A 171 -5.55 -27.38 10.20
CA ALA A 171 -4.11 -27.46 9.92
C ALA A 171 -3.80 -28.46 8.80
N TYR A 172 -2.72 -28.22 8.06
CA TYR A 172 -2.23 -29.16 7.06
C TYR A 172 -1.44 -30.32 7.66
N ASP A 173 -1.45 -31.45 6.96
CA ASP A 173 -0.62 -32.62 7.23
C ASP A 173 0.42 -32.80 6.12
N ALA A 174 1.68 -33.05 6.49
CA ALA A 174 2.74 -33.40 5.55
C ALA A 174 2.56 -34.83 5.03
N ARG A 175 2.74 -34.99 3.71
CA ARG A 175 2.62 -36.26 2.99
C ARG A 175 3.97 -36.68 2.45
N PHE A 176 4.38 -37.91 2.74
CA PHE A 176 5.58 -38.46 2.12
C PHE A 176 5.34 -38.70 0.61
N TRP A 177 5.76 -37.73 -0.21
CA TRP A 177 5.51 -37.78 -1.65
C TRP A 177 6.63 -38.51 -2.41
N ASN A 178 6.48 -39.82 -2.51
CA ASN A 178 7.33 -40.67 -3.33
C ASN A 178 6.50 -41.62 -4.22
N PRO A 179 5.86 -41.11 -5.29
CA PRO A 179 4.99 -41.91 -6.13
C PRO A 179 5.75 -43.10 -6.76
N PRO A 180 5.09 -44.26 -6.91
CA PRO A 180 5.69 -45.41 -7.60
C PRO A 180 6.05 -45.05 -9.04
N ALA A 181 6.97 -45.80 -9.65
CA ALA A 181 7.46 -45.52 -11.00
C ALA A 181 6.35 -45.45 -12.07
N SER A 182 5.22 -46.14 -11.87
CA SER A 182 4.05 -46.09 -12.75
C SER A 182 3.24 -44.79 -12.66
N GLU A 183 3.35 -44.05 -11.56
CA GLU A 183 2.59 -42.82 -11.28
C GLU A 183 3.48 -41.56 -11.34
N ARG A 184 4.80 -41.73 -11.38
CA ARG A 184 5.76 -40.63 -11.50
C ARG A 184 5.72 -40.04 -12.91
N TYR A 185 5.57 -38.72 -13.00
CA TYR A 185 5.61 -38.00 -14.25
C TYR A 185 7.03 -37.93 -14.81
N SER A 186 7.17 -38.18 -16.11
CA SER A 186 8.41 -37.96 -16.85
C SER A 186 8.16 -36.90 -17.91
N PHE A 187 8.88 -35.78 -17.81
CA PHE A 187 8.86 -34.71 -18.81
C PHE A 187 9.20 -35.25 -20.20
N LYS A 188 8.38 -34.89 -21.19
CA LYS A 188 8.49 -35.37 -22.58
C LYS A 188 9.02 -34.27 -23.50
N HIS A 189 8.90 -33.01 -23.09
CA HIS A 189 9.24 -31.85 -23.88
C HIS A 189 10.46 -31.12 -23.30
N GLN A 190 11.19 -30.42 -24.17
CA GLN A 190 12.28 -29.54 -23.77
C GLN A 190 11.71 -28.16 -23.46
N ARG A 191 12.42 -27.43 -22.59
CA ARG A 191 12.16 -26.01 -22.32
C ARG A 191 12.14 -25.23 -23.64
N PRO A 192 11.16 -24.33 -23.85
CA PRO A 192 11.20 -23.40 -24.97
C PRO A 192 12.42 -22.48 -24.87
N LYS A 193 12.87 -21.94 -26.00
CA LYS A 193 13.91 -20.91 -26.00
C LYS A 193 13.37 -19.61 -25.40
N LYS A 194 14.23 -18.85 -24.73
CA LYS A 194 13.91 -17.50 -24.24
C LYS A 194 13.35 -16.63 -25.40
N PRO A 195 12.10 -16.14 -25.30
CA PRO A 195 11.53 -15.27 -26.31
C PRO A 195 12.31 -13.95 -26.44
N GLU A 196 12.32 -13.35 -27.62
CA GLU A 196 12.95 -12.02 -27.82
C GLU A 196 12.24 -10.92 -27.01
N SER A 197 10.90 -11.01 -26.93
CA SER A 197 10.03 -10.21 -26.09
C SER A 197 9.02 -11.09 -25.36
N LEU A 198 8.66 -10.70 -24.13
CA LEU A 198 7.69 -11.43 -23.32
C LEU A 198 6.29 -10.89 -23.52
N ARG A 199 5.35 -11.80 -23.79
CA ARG A 199 3.90 -11.59 -23.76
C ARG A 199 3.34 -12.57 -22.76
N ILE A 200 3.18 -12.08 -21.53
CA ILE A 200 2.89 -12.86 -20.33
C ILE A 200 1.39 -12.89 -20.08
N TYR A 201 0.87 -14.09 -19.91
CA TYR A 201 -0.47 -14.33 -19.38
C TYR A 201 -0.35 -14.71 -17.90
N GLU A 202 -0.69 -13.78 -17.02
CA GLU A 202 -0.70 -13.99 -15.57
C GLU A 202 -1.96 -14.74 -15.17
N ALA A 203 -1.81 -15.86 -14.46
CA ALA A 203 -2.92 -16.77 -14.17
C ALA A 203 -2.80 -17.41 -12.79
N HIS A 204 -3.97 -17.71 -12.21
CA HIS A 204 -4.10 -18.44 -10.96
C HIS A 204 -4.96 -19.70 -11.18
N VAL A 205 -4.34 -20.87 -11.06
CA VAL A 205 -4.95 -22.17 -11.40
C VAL A 205 -6.33 -22.36 -10.77
N GLY A 206 -6.47 -22.06 -9.48
CA GLY A 206 -7.69 -22.34 -8.72
C GLY A 206 -8.92 -21.54 -9.15
N ILE A 207 -8.78 -20.43 -9.89
CA ILE A 207 -9.92 -19.60 -10.34
C ILE A 207 -10.16 -19.72 -11.84
N SER A 208 -9.33 -20.46 -12.58
CA SER A 208 -9.40 -20.59 -14.04
C SER A 208 -10.50 -21.55 -14.52
N THR A 209 -11.70 -21.41 -13.98
CA THR A 209 -12.91 -22.15 -14.35
C THR A 209 -14.13 -21.25 -14.17
N PRO A 210 -15.23 -21.45 -14.94
CA PRO A 210 -16.50 -20.77 -14.68
C PRO A 210 -17.28 -21.38 -13.50
N GLU A 211 -16.87 -22.55 -13.00
CA GLU A 211 -17.51 -23.25 -11.89
C GLU A 211 -17.19 -22.60 -10.53
N LEU A 212 -18.10 -22.72 -9.55
CA LEU A 212 -17.95 -22.16 -8.20
C LEU A 212 -17.10 -23.06 -7.30
N LYS A 213 -15.87 -23.38 -7.71
CA LYS A 213 -14.96 -24.30 -7.02
C LYS A 213 -13.50 -23.93 -7.28
N VAL A 214 -12.59 -24.54 -6.53
CA VAL A 214 -11.16 -24.51 -6.89
C VAL A 214 -10.91 -25.41 -8.10
N ALA A 215 -10.40 -24.84 -9.19
CA ALA A 215 -9.96 -25.60 -10.37
C ALA A 215 -8.64 -26.34 -10.14
N SER A 216 -8.47 -27.44 -10.86
CA SER A 216 -7.28 -28.30 -10.80
C SER A 216 -6.23 -27.97 -11.85
N TYR A 217 -4.99 -28.41 -11.61
CA TYR A 217 -3.90 -28.36 -12.60
C TYR A 217 -4.28 -29.03 -13.92
N LYS A 218 -5.02 -30.15 -13.88
CA LYS A 218 -5.49 -30.85 -15.10
C LYS A 218 -6.52 -30.04 -15.87
N GLU A 219 -7.45 -29.39 -15.18
CA GLU A 219 -8.43 -28.50 -15.81
C GLU A 219 -7.73 -27.31 -16.49
N PHE A 220 -6.76 -26.70 -15.81
CA PHE A 220 -5.94 -25.62 -16.38
C PHE A 220 -5.17 -26.10 -17.62
N THR A 221 -4.50 -27.26 -17.52
CA THR A 221 -3.73 -27.87 -18.61
C THR A 221 -4.59 -28.07 -19.85
N LYS A 222 -5.81 -28.61 -19.67
CA LYS A 222 -6.73 -28.93 -20.75
C LYS A 222 -7.39 -27.70 -21.36
N ASN A 223 -7.83 -26.75 -20.52
CA ASN A 223 -8.73 -25.69 -20.94
C ASN A 223 -8.01 -24.35 -21.17
N MET A 224 -7.02 -24.01 -20.33
CA MET A 224 -6.35 -22.70 -20.36
C MET A 224 -5.15 -22.68 -21.31
N LEU A 225 -4.29 -23.71 -21.31
CA LEU A 225 -3.09 -23.68 -22.15
C LEU A 225 -3.40 -23.49 -23.65
N PRO A 226 -4.40 -24.17 -24.24
CA PRO A 226 -4.76 -23.92 -25.64
C PRO A 226 -5.30 -22.51 -25.88
N ARG A 227 -6.05 -21.97 -24.92
CA ARG A 227 -6.59 -20.59 -24.97
C ARG A 227 -5.45 -19.57 -24.96
N ILE A 228 -4.54 -19.67 -24.00
CA ILE A 228 -3.38 -18.77 -23.84
C ILE A 228 -2.54 -18.78 -25.12
N LYS A 229 -2.21 -19.97 -25.64
CA LYS A 229 -1.47 -20.09 -26.90
C LYS A 229 -2.24 -19.48 -28.07
N GLY A 230 -3.54 -19.73 -28.15
CA GLY A 230 -4.43 -19.20 -29.19
C GLY A 230 -4.57 -17.68 -29.16
N LEU A 231 -4.40 -17.04 -28.01
CA LEU A 231 -4.39 -15.58 -27.86
C LEU A 231 -3.04 -14.94 -28.26
N GLY A 232 -2.00 -15.72 -28.55
CA GLY A 232 -0.70 -15.22 -29.01
C GLY A 232 0.29 -14.88 -27.89
N TYR A 233 -0.04 -15.18 -26.63
CA TYR A 233 0.91 -15.14 -25.51
C TYR A 233 1.99 -16.20 -25.71
N ASN A 234 3.20 -15.91 -25.22
CA ASN A 234 4.35 -16.81 -25.30
C ASN A 234 4.92 -17.18 -23.92
N ALA A 235 4.36 -16.60 -22.86
CA ALA A 235 4.76 -16.81 -21.48
C ALA A 235 3.53 -16.90 -20.57
N ILE A 236 3.62 -17.68 -19.49
CA ILE A 236 2.65 -17.75 -18.41
C ILE A 236 3.35 -17.33 -17.12
N GLN A 237 2.77 -16.40 -16.36
CA GLN A 237 3.14 -16.16 -14.97
C GLN A 237 2.16 -16.94 -14.10
N LEU A 238 2.64 -17.99 -13.42
CA LEU A 238 1.80 -18.90 -12.65
C LEU A 238 1.85 -18.53 -11.17
N MET A 239 0.76 -17.94 -10.70
CA MET A 239 0.61 -17.46 -9.33
C MET A 239 0.19 -18.58 -8.37
N ALA A 240 0.42 -18.37 -7.07
CA ALA A 240 -0.10 -19.20 -5.97
C ALA A 240 0.26 -20.69 -6.03
N VAL A 241 1.41 -21.04 -6.61
CA VAL A 241 1.85 -22.44 -6.69
C VAL A 241 2.52 -22.90 -5.40
N MET A 242 3.34 -22.06 -4.78
CA MET A 242 3.93 -22.37 -3.47
C MET A 242 2.80 -22.52 -2.45
N GLU A 243 2.84 -23.58 -1.65
CA GLU A 243 1.72 -23.93 -0.78
C GLU A 243 1.49 -22.87 0.31
N HIS A 244 0.22 -22.48 0.44
CA HIS A 244 -0.25 -21.39 1.28
C HIS A 244 -1.57 -21.82 1.95
N ALA A 245 -1.67 -21.77 3.28
CA ALA A 245 -2.84 -22.28 3.99
C ALA A 245 -4.07 -21.36 3.85
N TYR A 246 -3.85 -20.05 3.68
CA TYR A 246 -4.91 -19.07 3.49
C TYR A 246 -5.16 -18.80 2.01
N TYR A 247 -6.21 -19.39 1.43
CA TYR A 247 -6.49 -19.30 -0.01
C TYR A 247 -6.72 -17.85 -0.48
N ALA A 248 -7.37 -17.03 0.34
CA ALA A 248 -7.61 -15.61 0.04
C ALA A 248 -6.35 -14.72 0.17
N SER A 249 -5.20 -15.26 0.59
CA SER A 249 -3.91 -14.57 0.43
C SER A 249 -3.46 -14.49 -1.02
N PHE A 250 -4.15 -15.18 -1.93
CA PHE A 250 -3.81 -15.26 -3.34
C PHE A 250 -2.42 -15.84 -3.63
N GLY A 251 -1.88 -16.61 -2.68
CA GLY A 251 -0.55 -17.23 -2.78
C GLY A 251 0.55 -16.51 -2.00
N TYR A 252 0.30 -15.31 -1.49
CA TYR A 252 1.33 -14.51 -0.84
C TYR A 252 1.68 -14.99 0.58
N GLN A 253 0.77 -15.65 1.29
CA GLN A 253 1.03 -16.21 2.62
C GLN A 253 1.59 -17.63 2.55
N VAL A 254 2.84 -17.78 2.13
CA VAL A 254 3.48 -19.10 1.94
C VAL A 254 3.76 -19.79 3.27
N ASN A 255 3.36 -21.06 3.34
CA ASN A 255 3.58 -21.95 4.49
C ASN A 255 4.69 -22.96 4.24
N ASN A 256 4.65 -23.65 3.09
CA ASN A 256 5.54 -24.77 2.76
C ASN A 256 6.22 -24.51 1.41
N PHE A 257 7.46 -24.00 1.46
CA PHE A 257 8.15 -23.44 0.30
C PHE A 257 8.48 -24.46 -0.81
N PHE A 258 8.64 -25.74 -0.46
CA PHE A 258 8.95 -26.82 -1.40
C PHE A 258 7.73 -27.63 -1.84
N ALA A 259 6.53 -27.26 -1.36
CA ALA A 259 5.30 -27.95 -1.70
C ALA A 259 4.54 -27.21 -2.80
N ALA A 260 4.18 -27.94 -3.86
CA ALA A 260 3.17 -27.49 -4.80
C ALA A 260 1.79 -27.53 -4.13
N SER A 261 1.04 -26.44 -4.27
CA SER A 261 -0.27 -26.25 -3.62
C SER A 261 -1.22 -27.40 -3.92
N SER A 262 -1.54 -28.15 -2.88
CA SER A 262 -2.34 -29.37 -2.94
C SER A 262 -3.79 -29.14 -3.32
N ARG A 263 -4.27 -27.89 -3.24
CA ARG A 263 -5.63 -27.52 -3.66
C ARG A 263 -5.91 -27.83 -5.12
N TYR A 264 -4.90 -27.75 -5.98
CA TYR A 264 -5.07 -27.92 -7.43
C TYR A 264 -4.75 -29.34 -7.89
N GLY A 265 -4.19 -30.18 -7.03
CA GLY A 265 -3.81 -31.56 -7.34
C GLY A 265 -2.41 -31.93 -6.86
N PRO A 266 -1.98 -33.18 -7.08
CA PRO A 266 -0.66 -33.66 -6.71
C PRO A 266 0.46 -33.00 -7.54
N PRO A 267 1.72 -33.04 -7.07
CA PRO A 267 2.90 -32.53 -7.77
C PRO A 267 3.04 -32.99 -9.22
N GLU A 268 2.65 -34.23 -9.51
CA GLU A 268 2.75 -34.81 -10.86
C GLU A 268 1.84 -34.10 -11.87
N ASP A 269 0.70 -33.54 -11.42
CA ASP A 269 -0.21 -32.80 -12.28
C ASP A 269 0.35 -31.41 -12.64
N LEU A 270 1.11 -30.78 -11.74
CA LEU A 270 1.84 -29.56 -12.04
C LEU A 270 2.98 -29.81 -13.03
N LYS A 271 3.70 -30.92 -12.91
CA LYS A 271 4.72 -31.33 -13.90
C LYS A 271 4.08 -31.52 -15.28
N GLU A 272 2.92 -32.16 -15.34
CA GLU A 272 2.15 -32.33 -16.58
C GLU A 272 1.74 -30.98 -17.19
N LEU A 273 1.28 -30.04 -16.37
CA LEU A 273 0.93 -28.69 -16.81
C LEU A 273 2.13 -27.99 -17.46
N VAL A 274 3.27 -27.95 -16.78
CA VAL A 274 4.48 -27.27 -17.30
C VAL A 274 4.98 -27.94 -18.58
N ASP A 275 5.04 -29.29 -18.61
CA ASP A 275 5.48 -30.02 -19.81
C ASP A 275 4.53 -29.82 -21.00
N THR A 276 3.23 -29.73 -20.74
CA THR A 276 2.23 -29.45 -21.78
C THR A 276 2.36 -28.02 -22.29
N ALA A 277 2.61 -27.04 -21.41
CA ALA A 277 2.89 -25.66 -21.82
C ALA A 277 4.14 -25.59 -22.71
N HIS A 278 5.21 -26.33 -22.35
CA HIS A 278 6.43 -26.46 -23.15
C HIS A 278 6.15 -27.07 -24.53
N SER A 279 5.27 -28.07 -24.63
CA SER A 279 4.84 -28.65 -25.91
C SER A 279 4.19 -27.63 -26.86
N LEU A 280 3.59 -26.57 -26.31
CA LEU A 280 2.98 -25.45 -27.03
C LEU A 280 3.98 -24.30 -27.27
N GLY A 281 5.22 -24.43 -26.81
CA GLY A 281 6.24 -23.39 -26.88
C GLY A 281 5.95 -22.19 -25.97
N LEU A 282 5.26 -22.41 -24.85
CA LEU A 282 5.00 -21.40 -23.82
C LEU A 282 6.04 -21.53 -22.72
N VAL A 283 6.73 -20.43 -22.37
CA VAL A 283 7.55 -20.40 -21.16
C VAL A 283 6.63 -20.29 -19.94
N VAL A 284 7.00 -20.90 -18.82
CA VAL A 284 6.24 -20.85 -17.57
C VAL A 284 7.12 -20.29 -16.47
N LEU A 285 6.74 -19.13 -15.95
CA LEU A 285 7.37 -18.47 -14.82
C LEU A 285 6.58 -18.78 -13.55
N LEU A 286 7.29 -18.94 -12.44
CA LEU A 286 6.70 -19.14 -11.11
C LEU A 286 6.75 -17.85 -10.29
N ASP A 287 5.70 -17.54 -9.55
CA ASP A 287 5.76 -16.58 -8.45
C ASP A 287 6.54 -17.15 -7.26
N VAL A 288 7.62 -16.47 -6.89
CA VAL A 288 8.47 -16.80 -5.75
C VAL A 288 8.30 -15.73 -4.69
N VAL A 289 7.68 -16.13 -3.59
CA VAL A 289 7.47 -15.27 -2.42
C VAL A 289 8.58 -15.54 -1.41
N HIS A 290 9.75 -14.95 -1.66
CA HIS A 290 10.89 -14.99 -0.72
C HIS A 290 11.03 -13.71 0.11
N SER A 291 10.08 -12.78 -0.01
CA SER A 291 10.06 -11.53 0.76
C SER A 291 9.65 -11.75 2.22
N HIS A 292 8.77 -12.71 2.47
CA HIS A 292 8.25 -13.03 3.79
C HIS A 292 7.73 -14.48 3.84
N ALA A 293 7.31 -14.93 5.03
CA ALA A 293 6.61 -16.20 5.23
C ALA A 293 5.39 -16.00 6.13
N SER A 294 4.41 -16.90 6.02
CA SER A 294 3.25 -16.93 6.90
C SER A 294 3.67 -17.03 8.38
N LYS A 295 2.92 -16.36 9.26
CA LYS A 295 3.08 -16.49 10.72
C LYS A 295 2.57 -17.81 11.29
N ASN A 296 1.99 -18.69 10.48
CA ASN A 296 1.49 -19.97 10.93
C ASN A 296 2.59 -20.86 11.53
N VAL A 297 2.34 -21.36 12.74
CA VAL A 297 3.31 -22.18 13.50
C VAL A 297 3.12 -23.69 13.28
N LEU A 298 1.87 -24.16 13.19
CA LEU A 298 1.57 -25.60 13.12
C LEU A 298 1.86 -26.21 11.74
N ASP A 299 1.58 -25.45 10.69
CA ASP A 299 1.65 -25.88 9.30
C ASP A 299 2.52 -24.99 8.42
N GLY A 300 3.30 -24.09 9.02
CA GLY A 300 4.22 -23.19 8.35
C GLY A 300 5.63 -23.22 8.95
N LEU A 301 6.48 -22.32 8.45
CA LEU A 301 7.90 -22.22 8.84
C LEU A 301 8.11 -21.43 10.15
N ASN A 302 7.09 -20.73 10.64
CA ASN A 302 7.20 -19.90 11.84
C ASN A 302 7.45 -20.76 13.10
N GLU A 303 8.37 -20.33 13.96
CA GLU A 303 8.69 -21.01 15.22
C GLU A 303 8.92 -22.53 15.06
N PHE A 304 9.59 -22.88 13.96
CA PHE A 304 9.84 -24.28 13.59
C PHE A 304 10.60 -25.02 14.68
N ASP A 305 11.72 -24.49 15.17
CA ASP A 305 12.46 -25.04 16.32
C ASP A 305 12.07 -24.44 17.68
N GLY A 306 10.88 -23.82 17.75
CA GLY A 306 10.37 -23.12 18.93
C GLY A 306 10.98 -21.74 19.18
N THR A 307 11.80 -21.22 18.25
CA THR A 307 12.34 -19.87 18.33
C THR A 307 11.77 -18.96 17.25
N ASP A 308 11.71 -17.66 17.54
CA ASP A 308 11.30 -16.68 16.55
C ASP A 308 12.38 -16.39 15.50
N HIS A 309 13.63 -16.82 15.67
CA HIS A 309 14.78 -16.29 14.90
C HIS A 309 15.59 -17.33 14.13
N GLN A 310 15.08 -18.54 13.95
CA GLN A 310 15.75 -19.58 13.16
C GLN A 310 15.89 -19.16 11.69
N TYR A 311 14.79 -19.21 10.93
CA TYR A 311 14.77 -18.79 9.52
C TYR A 311 14.62 -17.27 9.35
N PHE A 312 14.24 -16.59 10.42
CA PHE A 312 13.80 -15.20 10.43
C PHE A 312 14.68 -14.35 11.33
N HIS A 313 14.60 -13.02 11.21
CA HIS A 313 15.17 -12.17 12.25
C HIS A 313 14.39 -12.30 13.56
N ALA A 314 15.04 -11.98 14.68
CA ALA A 314 14.40 -11.93 16.00
C ALA A 314 13.59 -10.63 16.19
N GLY A 315 12.56 -10.68 17.04
CA GLY A 315 11.83 -9.49 17.48
C GLY A 315 11.16 -8.71 16.35
N ALA A 316 11.16 -7.37 16.44
CA ALA A 316 10.46 -6.51 15.49
C ALA A 316 11.03 -6.59 14.06
N ARG A 317 12.36 -6.70 13.90
CA ARG A 317 12.99 -6.86 12.58
C ARG A 317 12.52 -8.11 11.83
N GLY A 318 12.10 -9.14 12.57
CA GLY A 318 11.59 -10.39 12.02
C GLY A 318 10.11 -10.41 11.68
N LYS A 319 9.42 -9.27 11.75
CA LYS A 319 7.97 -9.16 11.59
C LYS A 319 7.63 -8.05 10.60
N HIS A 320 6.76 -8.36 9.65
CA HIS A 320 6.18 -7.37 8.74
C HIS A 320 4.81 -6.95 9.27
N GLU A 321 4.70 -5.75 9.86
CA GLU A 321 3.49 -5.34 10.59
C GLU A 321 2.25 -5.27 9.70
N LEU A 322 2.36 -4.70 8.49
CA LEU A 322 1.23 -4.54 7.57
C LEU A 322 0.71 -5.87 7.02
N TRP A 323 1.60 -6.85 6.81
CA TRP A 323 1.25 -8.15 6.23
C TRP A 323 1.09 -9.24 7.30
N ASP A 324 1.30 -8.90 8.57
CA ASP A 324 1.20 -9.84 9.70
C ASP A 324 1.99 -11.14 9.47
N SER A 325 3.25 -10.96 9.04
CA SER A 325 4.11 -12.03 8.48
C SER A 325 5.51 -12.05 9.09
N ARG A 326 6.29 -13.10 8.82
CA ARG A 326 7.69 -13.25 9.25
C ARG A 326 8.67 -12.83 8.16
N LEU A 327 9.80 -12.21 8.55
CA LEU A 327 10.84 -11.72 7.63
C LEU A 327 12.15 -12.51 7.76
N PHE A 328 12.64 -13.02 6.63
CA PHE A 328 13.83 -13.88 6.57
C PHE A 328 15.09 -13.19 7.05
N ASN A 329 15.97 -13.97 7.68
CA ASN A 329 17.34 -13.55 7.97
C ASN A 329 18.25 -13.92 6.79
N TYR A 330 18.27 -13.09 5.75
CA TYR A 330 19.01 -13.35 4.51
C TYR A 330 20.53 -13.47 4.70
N GLY A 331 21.07 -12.93 5.79
CA GLY A 331 22.49 -13.03 6.13
C GLY A 331 22.89 -14.38 6.75
N HIS A 332 21.95 -15.30 7.02
CA HIS A 332 22.23 -16.57 7.66
C HIS A 332 22.51 -17.70 6.65
N HIS A 333 23.57 -18.49 6.87
CA HIS A 333 24.02 -19.54 5.95
C HIS A 333 22.95 -20.56 5.57
N GLU A 334 22.24 -21.13 6.55
CA GLU A 334 21.18 -22.11 6.27
C GLU A 334 19.91 -21.48 5.67
N VAL A 335 19.68 -20.17 5.86
CA VAL A 335 18.58 -19.45 5.20
C VAL A 335 18.92 -19.23 3.73
N LEU A 336 20.16 -18.83 3.42
CA LEU A 336 20.65 -18.79 2.05
C LEU A 336 20.55 -20.16 1.38
N ARG A 337 20.93 -21.24 2.09
CA ARG A 337 20.79 -22.61 1.57
C ARG A 337 19.34 -22.92 1.24
N PHE A 338 18.42 -22.64 2.16
CA PHE A 338 16.99 -22.88 2.01
C PHE A 338 16.43 -22.15 0.78
N LEU A 339 16.64 -20.83 0.68
CA LEU A 339 16.06 -19.99 -0.37
C LEU A 339 16.71 -20.26 -1.74
N LEU A 340 18.04 -20.38 -1.84
CA LEU A 340 18.70 -20.69 -3.10
C LEU A 340 18.38 -22.11 -3.58
N SER A 341 18.25 -23.07 -2.65
CA SER A 341 17.81 -24.42 -3.00
C SER A 341 16.35 -24.49 -3.41
N ASN A 342 15.50 -23.58 -2.90
CA ASN A 342 14.12 -23.48 -3.33
C ASN A 342 14.02 -23.09 -4.80
N LEU A 343 14.78 -22.06 -5.21
CA LEU A 343 14.86 -21.65 -6.62
C LEU A 343 15.34 -22.81 -7.50
N ARG A 344 16.41 -23.51 -7.08
CA ARG A 344 16.94 -24.66 -7.80
C ARG A 344 15.94 -25.81 -7.91
N PHE A 345 15.23 -26.10 -6.81
CA PHE A 345 14.20 -27.13 -6.75
C PHE A 345 13.08 -26.88 -7.78
N TRP A 346 12.54 -25.67 -7.85
CA TRP A 346 11.50 -25.34 -8.82
C TRP A 346 12.00 -25.40 -10.28
N MET A 347 13.26 -25.05 -10.53
CA MET A 347 13.88 -25.19 -11.86
C MET A 347 14.10 -26.66 -12.26
N ASP A 348 14.52 -27.54 -11.35
CA ASP A 348 14.88 -28.92 -11.69
C ASP A 348 13.70 -29.89 -11.60
N GLU A 349 12.89 -29.82 -10.54
CA GLU A 349 11.81 -30.75 -10.27
C GLU A 349 10.58 -30.49 -11.16
N TYR A 350 10.25 -29.20 -11.36
CA TYR A 350 9.04 -28.79 -12.09
C TYR A 350 9.32 -28.14 -13.44
N ARG A 351 10.58 -27.86 -13.74
CA ARG A 351 11.02 -27.25 -15.00
C ARG A 351 10.41 -25.89 -15.32
N PHE A 352 10.14 -25.06 -14.32
CA PHE A 352 9.82 -23.64 -14.54
C PHE A 352 10.97 -22.93 -15.28
N ASP A 353 10.67 -22.00 -16.18
CA ASP A 353 11.63 -21.29 -17.05
C ASP A 353 12.17 -19.99 -16.42
N GLY A 354 11.78 -19.71 -15.18
CA GLY A 354 12.15 -18.51 -14.48
C GLY A 354 11.14 -18.13 -13.41
N PHE A 355 11.29 -16.92 -12.88
CA PHE A 355 10.58 -16.49 -11.69
C PHE A 355 10.16 -15.02 -11.76
N ARG A 356 9.02 -14.71 -11.15
CA ARG A 356 8.75 -13.39 -10.59
C ARG A 356 9.05 -13.44 -9.10
N PHE A 357 9.86 -12.51 -8.62
CA PHE A 357 10.11 -12.33 -7.19
C PHE A 357 9.15 -11.27 -6.68
N ASP A 358 8.27 -11.66 -5.76
CA ASP A 358 7.20 -10.82 -5.25
C ASP A 358 7.62 -10.07 -3.98
N GLY A 359 7.15 -8.83 -3.84
CA GLY A 359 7.48 -7.98 -2.70
C GLY A 359 8.95 -7.57 -2.64
N VAL A 360 9.64 -7.42 -3.79
CA VAL A 360 11.07 -7.01 -3.81
C VAL A 360 11.26 -5.67 -3.12
N THR A 361 10.32 -4.72 -3.25
CA THR A 361 10.36 -3.46 -2.49
C THR A 361 10.47 -3.70 -0.98
N SER A 362 9.71 -4.65 -0.43
CA SER A 362 9.74 -4.99 1.00
C SER A 362 11.09 -5.56 1.42
N MET A 363 11.74 -6.31 0.52
CA MET A 363 13.08 -6.85 0.73
C MET A 363 14.17 -5.79 0.66
N LEU A 364 14.08 -4.84 -0.28
CA LEU A 364 15.13 -3.86 -0.55
C LEU A 364 15.32 -2.87 0.61
N TYR A 365 14.28 -2.59 1.39
CA TYR A 365 14.31 -1.53 2.41
C TYR A 365 13.85 -2.04 3.78
N LEU A 366 14.50 -1.55 4.84
CA LEU A 366 14.15 -1.82 6.23
C LEU A 366 12.78 -1.24 6.63
N HIS A 367 12.33 -0.20 5.94
CA HIS A 367 10.97 0.36 6.07
C HIS A 367 9.96 -0.31 5.10
N HIS A 368 10.40 -1.26 4.29
CA HIS A 368 9.59 -2.07 3.38
C HIS A 368 8.80 -1.29 2.30
N GLY A 369 9.14 -0.02 2.07
CA GLY A 369 8.35 0.91 1.25
C GLY A 369 7.03 1.38 1.90
N ILE A 370 6.75 1.00 3.15
CA ILE A 370 5.54 1.41 3.87
C ILE A 370 5.65 2.88 4.28
N GLY A 371 4.62 3.68 3.99
CA GLY A 371 4.57 5.09 4.35
C GLY A 371 5.67 5.95 3.73
N THR A 372 6.38 5.43 2.73
CA THR A 372 7.57 6.07 2.14
C THR A 372 7.33 6.33 0.65
N GLY A 373 7.48 7.59 0.23
CA GLY A 373 7.43 7.97 -1.18
C GLY A 373 8.80 7.90 -1.84
N PHE A 374 8.85 7.45 -3.10
CA PHE A 374 10.07 7.45 -3.90
C PHE A 374 10.00 8.58 -4.93
N SER A 375 10.81 9.62 -4.74
CA SER A 375 10.82 10.79 -5.63
C SER A 375 11.65 10.58 -6.89
N GLY A 376 12.44 9.49 -6.93
CA GLY A 376 13.48 9.26 -7.92
C GLY A 376 14.84 9.85 -7.50
N GLY A 377 14.94 10.42 -6.29
CA GLY A 377 16.19 10.87 -5.73
C GLY A 377 17.08 9.70 -5.31
N TYR A 378 18.30 9.61 -5.85
CA TYR A 378 19.14 8.40 -5.70
C TYR A 378 19.54 8.09 -4.25
N HIS A 379 19.54 9.08 -3.37
CA HIS A 379 19.81 8.91 -1.94
C HIS A 379 18.79 8.00 -1.24
N GLU A 380 17.56 7.91 -1.74
CA GLU A 380 16.50 7.02 -1.25
C GLU A 380 16.83 5.54 -1.51
N TYR A 381 17.61 5.24 -2.54
CA TYR A 381 17.91 3.88 -3.03
C TYR A 381 19.26 3.33 -2.56
N PHE A 382 20.12 4.21 -2.05
CA PHE A 382 21.50 3.90 -1.65
C PHE A 382 21.84 4.43 -0.24
N GLY A 383 20.80 4.77 0.53
CA GLY A 383 20.90 5.25 1.92
C GLY A 383 21.10 4.14 2.95
N ALA A 384 20.96 4.51 4.23
CA ALA A 384 21.13 3.60 5.37
C ALA A 384 19.94 2.64 5.55
N ASP A 385 18.78 2.98 5.00
CA ASP A 385 17.55 2.19 5.14
C ASP A 385 17.46 1.02 4.17
N VAL A 386 18.48 0.80 3.33
CA VAL A 386 18.52 -0.35 2.42
C VAL A 386 18.97 -1.60 3.17
N ASP A 387 18.20 -2.68 3.07
CA ASP A 387 18.61 -3.97 3.61
C ASP A 387 19.66 -4.62 2.67
N GLU A 388 20.94 -4.47 3.04
CA GLU A 388 22.02 -5.03 2.25
C GLU A 388 22.06 -6.57 2.25
N GLU A 389 21.53 -7.23 3.28
CA GLU A 389 21.52 -8.70 3.36
C GLU A 389 20.54 -9.25 2.32
N ALA A 390 19.36 -8.65 2.23
CA ALA A 390 18.36 -8.98 1.22
C ALA A 390 18.84 -8.67 -0.21
N VAL A 391 19.46 -7.51 -0.44
CA VAL A 391 20.03 -7.16 -1.75
C VAL A 391 21.10 -8.17 -2.18
N VAL A 392 21.99 -8.57 -1.26
CA VAL A 392 23.03 -9.55 -1.56
C VAL A 392 22.43 -10.93 -1.84
N TYR A 393 21.41 -11.36 -1.10
CA TYR A 393 20.67 -12.58 -1.42
C TYR A 393 20.12 -12.55 -2.85
N LEU A 394 19.49 -11.44 -3.27
CA LEU A 394 18.96 -11.28 -4.63
C LEU A 394 20.08 -11.30 -5.69
N MET A 395 21.25 -10.74 -5.39
CA MET A 395 22.43 -10.82 -6.26
C MET A 395 22.92 -12.27 -6.44
N LEU A 396 23.01 -13.03 -5.35
CA LEU A 396 23.42 -14.43 -5.36
C LEU A 396 22.38 -15.31 -6.10
N ALA A 397 21.09 -15.07 -5.85
CA ALA A 397 20.00 -15.78 -6.51
C ALA A 397 20.04 -15.58 -8.03
N ASN A 398 20.19 -14.33 -8.49
CA ASN A 398 20.27 -14.05 -9.92
C ASN A 398 21.55 -14.60 -10.55
N GLU A 399 22.71 -14.52 -9.89
CA GLU A 399 23.96 -15.09 -10.44
C GLU A 399 23.86 -16.62 -10.56
N LEU A 400 23.37 -17.30 -9.51
CA LEU A 400 23.10 -18.74 -9.53
C LEU A 400 22.19 -19.14 -10.71
N LEU A 401 21.07 -18.45 -10.87
CA LEU A 401 20.08 -18.78 -11.90
C LEU A 401 20.63 -18.61 -13.31
N HIS A 402 21.31 -17.48 -13.60
CA HIS A 402 21.82 -17.20 -14.93
C HIS A 402 23.11 -17.98 -15.27
N GLU A 403 23.87 -18.43 -14.27
CA GLU A 403 25.01 -19.33 -14.48
C GLU A 403 24.54 -20.73 -14.88
N LEU A 404 23.54 -21.26 -14.17
CA LEU A 404 23.03 -22.62 -14.38
C LEU A 404 22.05 -22.73 -15.55
N TYR A 405 21.24 -21.69 -15.77
CA TYR A 405 20.16 -21.66 -16.74
C TYR A 405 20.25 -20.37 -17.57
N PRO A 406 21.05 -20.34 -18.64
CA PRO A 406 21.31 -19.10 -19.39
C PRO A 406 20.07 -18.44 -20.02
N ASP A 407 19.03 -19.24 -20.30
CA ASP A 407 17.76 -18.78 -20.86
C ASP A 407 16.71 -18.45 -19.78
N VAL A 408 17.07 -18.49 -18.50
CA VAL A 408 16.16 -18.12 -17.39
C VAL A 408 15.67 -16.69 -17.53
N ILE A 409 14.47 -16.45 -17.03
CA ILE A 409 13.86 -15.13 -16.96
C ILE A 409 13.58 -14.79 -15.50
N THR A 410 14.10 -13.66 -15.02
CA THR A 410 13.84 -13.18 -13.66
C THR A 410 13.17 -11.81 -13.66
N VAL A 411 12.02 -11.71 -13.01
CA VAL A 411 11.21 -10.48 -12.94
C VAL A 411 11.16 -10.00 -11.49
N ALA A 412 11.45 -8.72 -11.26
CA ALA A 412 11.28 -8.09 -9.95
C ALA A 412 9.94 -7.33 -9.86
N GLU A 413 9.15 -7.63 -8.83
CA GLU A 413 8.04 -6.79 -8.39
C GLU A 413 8.55 -5.69 -7.45
N ASP A 414 9.01 -4.58 -8.04
CA ASP A 414 9.52 -3.42 -7.33
C ASP A 414 8.77 -2.15 -7.75
N VAL A 415 8.09 -1.51 -6.79
CA VAL A 415 7.39 -0.24 -6.98
C VAL A 415 8.35 0.95 -6.84
N SER A 416 9.43 0.81 -6.06
CA SER A 416 10.34 1.92 -5.76
C SER A 416 11.09 2.44 -6.99
N GLY A 417 11.43 1.53 -7.91
CA GLY A 417 12.22 1.84 -9.09
C GLY A 417 13.71 1.98 -8.84
N MET A 418 14.25 1.09 -8.03
CA MET A 418 15.66 1.07 -7.68
C MET A 418 16.57 1.04 -8.91
N PRO A 419 17.50 2.00 -9.07
CA PRO A 419 18.48 1.97 -10.16
C PRO A 419 19.36 0.72 -10.13
N ALA A 420 19.69 0.19 -11.30
CA ALA A 420 20.54 -0.99 -11.48
C ALA A 420 19.97 -2.31 -10.92
N LEU A 421 18.66 -2.36 -10.61
CA LEU A 421 17.98 -3.58 -10.21
C LEU A 421 17.99 -4.61 -11.36
N CYS A 422 17.79 -4.14 -12.60
CA CYS A 422 17.73 -5.00 -13.79
C CYS A 422 19.02 -4.99 -14.62
N LEU A 423 20.17 -4.84 -13.94
CA LEU A 423 21.50 -4.91 -14.56
C LEU A 423 22.32 -6.06 -13.96
N PRO A 424 23.22 -6.66 -14.77
CA PRO A 424 24.18 -7.68 -14.31
C PRO A 424 24.97 -7.35 -13.04
N LEU A 425 25.23 -8.39 -12.24
CA LEU A 425 26.18 -8.35 -11.13
C LEU A 425 27.58 -7.91 -11.57
N SER A 426 28.01 -8.33 -12.78
CA SER A 426 29.31 -7.94 -13.36
C SER A 426 29.48 -6.42 -13.55
N LEU A 427 28.38 -5.67 -13.61
CA LEU A 427 28.39 -4.20 -13.64
C LEU A 427 28.19 -3.58 -12.25
N GLY A 428 27.77 -4.37 -11.25
CA GLY A 428 27.34 -3.92 -9.94
C GLY A 428 25.82 -3.78 -9.76
N GLY A 429 25.03 -4.34 -10.68
CA GLY A 429 23.58 -4.42 -10.53
C GLY A 429 23.12 -5.65 -9.72
N VAL A 430 21.81 -5.76 -9.50
CA VAL A 430 21.22 -6.86 -8.71
C VAL A 430 20.99 -8.13 -9.52
N GLY A 431 20.85 -8.02 -10.85
CA GLY A 431 20.87 -9.15 -11.78
C GLY A 431 19.52 -9.59 -12.36
N PHE A 432 18.42 -8.88 -12.08
CA PHE A 432 17.12 -9.21 -12.68
C PHE A 432 17.09 -8.92 -14.19
N ASP A 433 16.29 -9.68 -14.94
CA ASP A 433 16.05 -9.41 -16.37
C ASP A 433 15.06 -8.26 -16.60
N TYR A 434 14.00 -8.20 -15.80
CA TYR A 434 12.89 -7.25 -15.93
C TYR A 434 12.43 -6.76 -14.57
N ARG A 435 11.77 -5.60 -14.56
CA ARG A 435 10.89 -5.17 -13.48
C ARG A 435 9.48 -4.87 -13.98
N LEU A 436 8.49 -4.93 -13.09
CA LEU A 436 7.12 -4.51 -13.40
C LEU A 436 7.01 -2.98 -13.48
N ALA A 437 6.29 -2.47 -14.49
CA ALA A 437 6.02 -1.05 -14.67
C ALA A 437 4.75 -0.62 -13.91
N MET A 438 4.82 -0.68 -12.57
CA MET A 438 3.65 -0.59 -11.67
C MET A 438 2.93 0.77 -11.68
N ALA A 439 3.58 1.85 -12.13
CA ALA A 439 2.95 3.17 -12.23
C ALA A 439 1.92 3.29 -13.37
N ILE A 440 1.93 2.37 -14.35
CA ILE A 440 1.05 2.45 -15.52
C ILE A 440 -0.42 2.17 -15.18
N PRO A 441 -0.77 1.09 -14.45
CA PRO A 441 -2.14 0.88 -13.97
C PRO A 441 -2.69 2.06 -13.17
N ASP A 442 -1.93 2.58 -12.21
CA ASP A 442 -2.33 3.71 -11.37
C ASP A 442 -2.72 4.93 -12.20
N MET A 443 -1.94 5.23 -13.23
CA MET A 443 -2.25 6.30 -14.17
C MET A 443 -3.60 6.06 -14.86
N TRP A 444 -3.83 4.86 -15.40
CA TRP A 444 -5.08 4.57 -16.12
C TRP A 444 -6.31 4.63 -15.21
N ILE A 445 -6.24 4.00 -14.03
CA ILE A 445 -7.32 3.99 -13.03
C ILE A 445 -7.67 5.42 -12.63
N LYS A 446 -6.65 6.21 -12.30
CA LYS A 446 -6.82 7.61 -11.91
C LYS A 446 -7.48 8.44 -13.00
N ILE A 447 -6.99 8.35 -14.23
CA ILE A 447 -7.54 9.08 -15.36
C ILE A 447 -9.01 8.69 -15.58
N LEU A 448 -9.34 7.39 -15.49
CA LEU A 448 -10.71 6.90 -15.64
C LEU A 448 -11.63 7.29 -14.47
N LYS A 449 -11.10 7.40 -13.25
CA LYS A 449 -11.86 7.75 -12.05
C LYS A 449 -12.10 9.25 -11.92
N GLU A 450 -11.14 10.08 -12.33
CA GLU A 450 -11.10 11.49 -11.95
C GLU A 450 -11.22 12.46 -13.13
N LYS A 451 -11.03 12.01 -14.37
CA LYS A 451 -10.96 12.89 -15.54
C LYS A 451 -12.00 12.48 -16.60
N LYS A 452 -12.63 13.49 -17.20
CA LYS A 452 -13.40 13.30 -18.43
C LYS A 452 -12.45 13.10 -19.60
N ASP A 453 -12.90 12.42 -20.66
CA ASP A 453 -12.09 12.10 -21.84
C ASP A 453 -11.42 13.34 -22.47
N GLU A 454 -12.15 14.46 -22.54
CA GLU A 454 -11.66 15.74 -23.06
C GLU A 454 -10.56 16.39 -22.20
N ASP A 455 -10.43 15.98 -20.93
CA ASP A 455 -9.45 16.48 -19.97
C ASP A 455 -8.22 15.56 -19.85
N TRP A 456 -8.16 14.47 -20.64
CA TRP A 456 -7.01 13.59 -20.64
C TRP A 456 -5.77 14.32 -21.17
N ASP A 457 -4.72 14.34 -20.34
CA ASP A 457 -3.41 14.89 -20.67
C ASP A 457 -2.61 13.86 -21.47
N ILE A 458 -2.56 14.08 -22.77
CA ILE A 458 -1.93 13.18 -23.73
C ILE A 458 -0.40 13.14 -23.52
N GLY A 459 0.18 14.27 -23.17
CA GLY A 459 1.58 14.41 -22.84
C GLY A 459 1.97 13.63 -21.60
N ASN A 460 1.14 13.66 -20.55
CA ASN A 460 1.36 12.91 -19.32
C ASN A 460 1.19 11.40 -19.52
N ILE A 461 0.20 10.97 -20.33
CA ILE A 461 0.04 9.56 -20.71
C ILE A 461 1.30 9.07 -21.43
N ALA A 462 1.74 9.81 -22.45
CA ALA A 462 2.95 9.50 -23.18
C ALA A 462 4.18 9.49 -22.28
N PHE A 463 4.31 10.47 -21.38
CA PHE A 463 5.40 10.56 -20.42
C PHE A 463 5.43 9.35 -19.50
N THR A 464 4.32 9.00 -18.84
CA THR A 464 4.27 7.87 -17.89
C THR A 464 4.64 6.54 -18.55
N LEU A 465 4.14 6.28 -19.77
CA LEU A 465 4.47 5.07 -20.53
C LEU A 465 5.95 5.02 -20.96
N THR A 466 6.60 6.18 -21.10
CA THR A 466 8.00 6.28 -21.56
C THR A 466 9.01 6.62 -20.48
N ASN A 467 8.57 7.00 -19.28
CA ASN A 467 9.41 7.40 -18.16
C ASN A 467 10.03 6.18 -17.47
N ARG A 468 11.03 5.61 -18.13
CA ARG A 468 11.69 4.35 -17.75
C ARG A 468 13.20 4.48 -17.93
N ARG A 469 13.95 3.68 -17.19
CA ARG A 469 15.41 3.73 -17.19
C ARG A 469 15.97 3.13 -18.48
N HIS A 470 16.87 3.87 -19.13
CA HIS A 470 17.51 3.38 -20.33
C HIS A 470 18.42 2.17 -20.03
N GLY A 471 18.24 1.09 -20.77
CA GLY A 471 19.03 -0.14 -20.61
C GLY A 471 18.50 -1.13 -19.58
N GLU A 472 17.46 -0.77 -18.81
CA GLU A 472 16.76 -1.67 -17.89
C GLU A 472 15.38 -2.00 -18.47
N LYS A 473 15.09 -3.29 -18.65
CA LYS A 473 13.86 -3.74 -19.31
C LYS A 473 12.68 -3.71 -18.33
N THR A 474 11.51 -3.31 -18.81
CA THR A 474 10.28 -3.33 -17.99
C THR A 474 9.16 -4.13 -18.65
N ILE A 475 8.35 -4.81 -17.84
CA ILE A 475 7.10 -5.44 -18.29
C ILE A 475 5.96 -4.47 -18.00
N ALA A 476 5.26 -4.06 -19.06
CA ALA A 476 4.13 -3.15 -18.98
C ALA A 476 2.80 -3.91 -19.01
N TYR A 477 1.82 -3.39 -18.29
CA TYR A 477 0.46 -3.90 -18.21
C TYR A 477 -0.47 -2.73 -17.89
N ALA A 478 -1.72 -2.83 -18.36
CA ALA A 478 -2.69 -1.73 -18.23
C ALA A 478 -3.49 -1.80 -16.91
N GLU A 479 -3.62 -3.00 -16.35
CA GLU A 479 -4.29 -3.33 -15.09
C GLU A 479 -3.70 -4.65 -14.59
N SER A 480 -3.71 -4.86 -13.28
CA SER A 480 -3.13 -6.01 -12.59
C SER A 480 -4.18 -6.93 -12.00
N HIS A 481 -3.72 -7.97 -11.31
CA HIS A 481 -4.55 -8.83 -10.50
C HIS A 481 -5.11 -8.11 -9.25
N ASP A 482 -4.43 -7.08 -8.72
CA ASP A 482 -4.92 -6.30 -7.56
C ASP A 482 -6.18 -5.50 -7.92
N GLN A 483 -6.18 -4.83 -9.08
CA GLN A 483 -7.37 -4.11 -9.56
C GLN A 483 -8.55 -5.04 -9.89
N ALA A 484 -8.28 -6.33 -10.07
CA ALA A 484 -9.33 -7.31 -10.25
C ALA A 484 -9.99 -7.70 -8.92
N LEU A 485 -9.37 -7.44 -7.76
CA LEU A 485 -9.90 -7.85 -6.46
C LEU A 485 -11.08 -6.98 -5.99
N VAL A 486 -11.86 -7.53 -5.06
CA VAL A 486 -12.94 -6.81 -4.38
C VAL A 486 -12.39 -5.56 -3.67
N GLY A 487 -13.10 -4.45 -3.81
CA GLY A 487 -12.65 -3.14 -3.29
C GLY A 487 -12.08 -2.23 -4.37
N ASP A 488 -11.73 -2.75 -5.54
CA ASP A 488 -11.36 -1.97 -6.72
C ASP A 488 -12.22 -2.34 -7.95
N LYS A 489 -11.92 -1.77 -9.12
CA LYS A 489 -12.61 -2.03 -10.39
C LYS A 489 -11.60 -2.31 -11.51
N SER A 490 -11.91 -3.33 -12.33
CA SER A 490 -11.21 -3.53 -13.61
C SER A 490 -11.39 -2.34 -14.55
N LEU A 491 -10.54 -2.20 -15.57
CA LEU A 491 -10.66 -1.16 -16.60
C LEU A 491 -12.06 -1.17 -17.22
N MET A 492 -12.59 -2.35 -17.51
CA MET A 492 -13.90 -2.48 -18.13
C MET A 492 -15.03 -2.06 -17.17
N MET A 493 -14.93 -2.39 -15.88
CA MET A 493 -15.87 -1.92 -14.85
C MET A 493 -15.82 -0.40 -14.68
N HIS A 494 -14.63 0.22 -14.75
CA HIS A 494 -14.50 1.68 -14.76
C HIS A 494 -15.14 2.33 -16.00
N LEU A 495 -15.02 1.67 -17.16
CA LEU A 495 -15.46 2.23 -18.44
C LEU A 495 -16.97 2.14 -18.66
N CYS A 496 -17.60 1.05 -18.22
CA CYS A 496 -18.99 0.73 -18.56
C CYS A 496 -19.92 0.55 -17.36
N ASP A 497 -19.37 0.28 -16.17
CA ASP A 497 -20.12 0.08 -14.93
C ASP A 497 -21.35 -0.84 -15.11
N ALA A 498 -22.53 -0.43 -14.63
CA ALA A 498 -23.76 -1.23 -14.69
C ALA A 498 -24.18 -1.68 -16.11
N GLU A 499 -23.81 -0.96 -17.17
CA GLU A 499 -24.21 -1.32 -18.54
C GLU A 499 -23.54 -2.62 -19.03
N LEU A 500 -22.47 -3.08 -18.37
CA LEU A 500 -21.87 -4.39 -18.68
C LEU A 500 -22.89 -5.53 -18.57
N TYR A 501 -23.82 -5.44 -17.62
CA TYR A 501 -24.78 -6.50 -17.34
C TYR A 501 -26.00 -6.47 -18.26
N THR A 502 -26.28 -5.33 -18.91
CA THR A 502 -27.50 -5.13 -19.73
C THR A 502 -27.19 -5.01 -21.22
N ASN A 503 -26.03 -4.46 -21.58
CA ASN A 503 -25.71 -4.03 -22.93
C ASN A 503 -24.47 -4.71 -23.51
N MET A 504 -24.02 -5.84 -22.95
CA MET A 504 -22.99 -6.67 -23.59
C MET A 504 -23.54 -7.71 -24.57
N SER A 505 -24.87 -7.84 -24.74
CA SER A 505 -25.45 -8.67 -25.80
C SER A 505 -25.41 -7.98 -27.16
N THR A 506 -25.08 -8.70 -28.22
CA THR A 506 -25.18 -8.21 -29.60
C THR A 506 -26.62 -7.94 -30.05
N LEU A 507 -27.61 -8.47 -29.33
CA LEU A 507 -29.04 -8.27 -29.58
C LEU A 507 -29.59 -7.00 -28.93
N THR A 508 -28.92 -6.46 -27.91
CA THR A 508 -29.32 -5.20 -27.29
C THR A 508 -28.67 -4.02 -28.01
N PRO A 509 -29.23 -2.80 -27.91
CA PRO A 509 -28.62 -1.61 -28.53
C PRO A 509 -27.17 -1.44 -28.08
N LEU A 510 -26.29 -1.12 -29.02
CA LEU A 510 -24.93 -0.66 -28.72
C LEU A 510 -25.03 0.78 -28.23
N THR A 511 -25.03 0.96 -26.91
CA THR A 511 -25.11 2.28 -26.29
C THR A 511 -23.80 3.04 -26.47
N PRO A 512 -23.82 4.38 -26.40
CA PRO A 512 -22.59 5.17 -26.42
C PRO A 512 -21.60 4.81 -25.30
N VAL A 513 -22.09 4.32 -24.15
CA VAL A 513 -21.26 3.88 -23.03
C VAL A 513 -20.51 2.60 -23.38
N ILE A 514 -21.21 1.56 -23.87
CA ILE A 514 -20.57 0.30 -24.28
C ILE A 514 -19.63 0.51 -25.47
N ASP A 515 -20.02 1.32 -26.45
CA ASP A 515 -19.15 1.66 -27.58
C ASP A 515 -17.86 2.35 -27.11
N ARG A 516 -17.99 3.39 -26.28
CA ARG A 516 -16.86 4.08 -25.66
C ARG A 516 -15.97 3.11 -24.89
N GLY A 517 -16.55 2.28 -24.03
CA GLY A 517 -15.79 1.38 -23.17
C GLY A 517 -15.05 0.32 -23.97
N MET A 518 -15.69 -0.30 -24.95
CA MET A 518 -15.02 -1.25 -25.83
C MET A 518 -13.87 -0.60 -26.63
N ALA A 519 -14.08 0.62 -27.16
CA ALA A 519 -13.05 1.34 -27.89
C ALA A 519 -11.85 1.69 -27.00
N LEU A 520 -12.09 2.28 -25.83
CA LEU A 520 -11.03 2.67 -24.89
C LEU A 520 -10.30 1.48 -24.30
N HIS A 521 -10.99 0.37 -23.98
CA HIS A 521 -10.36 -0.86 -23.50
C HIS A 521 -9.30 -1.36 -24.48
N LYS A 522 -9.64 -1.43 -25.78
CA LYS A 522 -8.69 -1.80 -26.84
C LYS A 522 -7.55 -0.80 -26.97
N MET A 523 -7.84 0.50 -26.96
CA MET A 523 -6.84 1.55 -27.17
C MET A 523 -5.85 1.66 -26.00
N ILE A 524 -6.32 1.58 -24.76
CA ILE A 524 -5.50 1.62 -23.54
C ILE A 524 -4.52 0.44 -23.54
N ARG A 525 -5.03 -0.78 -23.80
CA ARG A 525 -4.19 -1.99 -23.91
C ARG A 525 -3.15 -1.86 -25.00
N LEU A 526 -3.56 -1.47 -26.21
CA LEU A 526 -2.62 -1.36 -27.34
C LEU A 526 -1.57 -0.27 -27.12
N LEU A 527 -1.95 0.89 -26.60
CA LEU A 527 -1.02 1.97 -26.30
C LEU A 527 0.00 1.53 -25.25
N THR A 528 -0.47 0.87 -24.18
CA THR A 528 0.40 0.34 -23.13
C THR A 528 1.35 -0.74 -23.66
N HIS A 529 0.84 -1.70 -24.44
CA HIS A 529 1.62 -2.76 -25.05
C HIS A 529 2.66 -2.23 -26.04
N ALA A 530 2.35 -1.19 -26.80
CA ALA A 530 3.25 -0.65 -27.82
C ALA A 530 4.27 0.35 -27.27
N LEU A 531 3.92 1.12 -26.23
CA LEU A 531 4.75 2.24 -25.74
C LEU A 531 5.35 2.02 -24.35
N GLY A 532 4.69 1.20 -23.51
CA GLY A 532 4.93 1.11 -22.08
C GLY A 532 6.11 0.26 -21.63
N GLY A 533 6.64 -0.65 -22.45
CA GLY A 533 7.57 -1.68 -21.98
C GLY A 533 8.39 -2.41 -23.04
N GLU A 534 9.29 -3.28 -22.57
CA GLU A 534 9.99 -4.31 -23.34
C GLU A 534 9.37 -5.71 -23.16
N GLY A 535 8.33 -5.81 -22.32
CA GLY A 535 7.42 -6.93 -22.20
C GLY A 535 5.99 -6.46 -21.97
N TRP A 536 5.04 -7.36 -22.20
CA TRP A 536 3.60 -7.17 -21.98
C TRP A 536 3.10 -8.21 -20.98
N LEU A 537 2.23 -7.80 -20.06
CA LEU A 537 1.53 -8.69 -19.13
C LEU A 537 0.02 -8.43 -19.16
N ASN A 538 -0.75 -9.51 -19.06
CA ASN A 538 -2.20 -9.50 -18.91
C ASN A 538 -2.64 -10.52 -17.86
N PHE A 539 -3.44 -10.08 -16.89
CA PHE A 539 -4.09 -10.97 -15.93
C PHE A 539 -5.34 -11.65 -16.51
N GLU A 540 -5.55 -12.92 -16.17
CA GLU A 540 -6.58 -13.76 -16.77
C GLU A 540 -8.01 -13.17 -16.67
N GLY A 541 -8.68 -13.05 -17.82
CA GLY A 541 -10.01 -12.46 -17.94
C GLY A 541 -9.98 -11.01 -18.44
N ASN A 542 -8.94 -10.24 -18.11
CA ASN A 542 -8.86 -8.83 -18.50
C ASN A 542 -8.72 -8.69 -20.03
N GLU A 543 -8.24 -9.72 -20.74
CA GLU A 543 -8.11 -9.70 -22.21
C GLU A 543 -9.43 -9.50 -22.96
N PHE A 544 -10.53 -9.89 -22.35
CA PHE A 544 -11.86 -9.72 -22.90
C PHE A 544 -12.73 -8.76 -22.10
N GLY A 545 -12.17 -8.03 -21.14
CA GLY A 545 -12.93 -7.12 -20.27
C GLY A 545 -13.92 -7.89 -19.39
N HIS A 546 -13.44 -8.91 -18.66
CA HIS A 546 -14.25 -9.70 -17.74
C HIS A 546 -15.07 -8.78 -16.80
N PRO A 547 -16.38 -9.05 -16.62
CA PRO A 547 -17.23 -8.23 -15.75
C PRO A 547 -16.97 -8.52 -14.25
N GLU A 548 -17.70 -7.86 -13.36
CA GLU A 548 -17.63 -8.10 -11.91
C GLU A 548 -16.21 -7.83 -11.34
N TRP A 549 -15.83 -8.58 -10.30
CA TRP A 549 -14.54 -8.55 -9.62
C TRP A 549 -14.19 -9.98 -9.16
N LEU A 550 -12.97 -10.15 -8.66
CA LEU A 550 -12.44 -11.34 -8.04
C LEU A 550 -12.55 -11.20 -6.52
N ASP A 551 -13.15 -12.17 -5.85
CA ASP A 551 -13.14 -12.24 -4.38
C ASP A 551 -13.00 -13.70 -3.97
N PHE A 552 -12.12 -13.95 -3.00
CA PHE A 552 -11.84 -15.29 -2.51
C PHE A 552 -12.75 -15.65 -1.34
N PRO A 553 -13.02 -16.95 -1.10
CA PRO A 553 -13.76 -17.39 0.07
C PRO A 553 -13.12 -16.89 1.37
N ARG A 554 -13.88 -16.11 2.14
CA ARG A 554 -13.48 -15.57 3.45
C ARG A 554 -14.72 -15.30 4.30
N GLU A 555 -14.53 -15.06 5.59
CA GLU A 555 -15.63 -14.79 6.53
C GLU A 555 -16.54 -13.64 6.05
N GLY A 556 -15.95 -12.53 5.59
CA GLY A 556 -16.69 -11.36 5.10
C GLY A 556 -17.59 -11.58 3.88
N ASN A 557 -17.48 -12.72 3.18
CA ASN A 557 -18.39 -13.10 2.10
C ASN A 557 -19.00 -14.50 2.30
N GLN A 558 -19.04 -14.99 3.55
CA GLN A 558 -19.59 -16.29 3.93
C GLN A 558 -18.90 -17.47 3.22
N ASN A 559 -17.58 -17.38 3.01
CA ASN A 559 -16.77 -18.37 2.30
C ASN A 559 -17.30 -18.67 0.88
N SER A 560 -17.75 -17.63 0.18
CA SER A 560 -18.35 -17.77 -1.15
C SER A 560 -17.29 -17.97 -2.23
N PHE A 561 -17.54 -18.94 -3.12
CA PHE A 561 -16.77 -19.14 -4.36
C PHE A 561 -17.39 -18.40 -5.56
N TRP A 562 -18.43 -17.59 -5.35
CA TRP A 562 -19.17 -16.94 -6.44
C TRP A 562 -18.26 -16.08 -7.34
N TYR A 563 -17.35 -15.32 -6.73
CA TYR A 563 -16.41 -14.44 -7.44
C TYR A 563 -15.02 -15.07 -7.61
N ALA A 564 -14.74 -16.21 -7.00
CA ALA A 564 -13.46 -16.91 -7.09
C ALA A 564 -13.36 -17.78 -8.36
N ARG A 565 -13.66 -17.20 -9.52
CA ARG A 565 -13.82 -17.91 -10.80
C ARG A 565 -13.53 -17.00 -12.00
N ARG A 566 -13.45 -17.60 -13.20
CA ARG A 566 -13.36 -16.89 -14.48
C ARG A 566 -14.44 -17.36 -15.44
N GLN A 567 -15.27 -16.41 -15.89
CA GLN A 567 -16.39 -16.63 -16.80
C GLN A 567 -15.92 -16.75 -18.26
N LEU A 568 -15.04 -17.72 -18.54
CA LEU A 568 -14.38 -17.90 -19.84
C LEU A 568 -15.38 -18.15 -20.98
N ASN A 569 -16.53 -18.75 -20.64
CA ASN A 569 -17.67 -18.99 -21.53
C ASN A 569 -18.23 -17.70 -22.16
N LEU A 570 -18.03 -16.52 -21.55
CA LEU A 570 -18.48 -15.24 -22.11
C LEU A 570 -17.85 -14.92 -23.46
N THR A 571 -16.64 -15.43 -23.73
CA THR A 571 -15.94 -15.24 -25.00
C THR A 571 -16.36 -16.23 -26.09
N GLU A 572 -16.99 -17.33 -25.71
CA GLU A 572 -17.43 -18.39 -26.61
C GLU A 572 -18.85 -18.13 -27.14
N ASP A 573 -19.64 -17.31 -26.44
CA ASP A 573 -20.98 -16.92 -26.86
C ASP A 573 -20.95 -15.81 -27.92
N HIS A 574 -21.25 -16.18 -29.16
CA HIS A 574 -21.34 -15.27 -30.30
C HIS A 574 -22.45 -14.20 -30.17
N LEU A 575 -23.39 -14.35 -29.21
CA LEU A 575 -24.40 -13.35 -28.88
C LEU A 575 -23.90 -12.30 -27.88
N LEU A 576 -22.65 -12.40 -27.40
CA LEU A 576 -22.04 -11.43 -26.49
C LEU A 576 -20.91 -10.64 -27.14
N ARG A 577 -20.64 -9.44 -26.64
CA ARG A 577 -19.65 -8.50 -27.16
C ARG A 577 -18.22 -8.77 -26.64
N TYR A 578 -18.05 -9.60 -25.61
CA TYR A 578 -16.73 -9.97 -25.06
C TYR A 578 -15.81 -10.61 -26.11
N GLN A 579 -16.38 -11.37 -27.06
CA GLN A 579 -15.64 -11.95 -28.18
C GLN A 579 -14.83 -10.90 -28.98
N PHE A 580 -15.34 -9.67 -29.09
CA PHE A 580 -14.68 -8.61 -29.86
C PHE A 580 -13.41 -8.09 -29.18
N LEU A 581 -13.44 -7.98 -27.85
CA LEU A 581 -12.29 -7.60 -27.04
C LEU A 581 -11.24 -8.72 -27.07
N ASN A 582 -11.69 -9.97 -26.91
CA ASN A 582 -10.85 -11.17 -27.02
C ASN A 582 -10.15 -11.28 -28.39
N ASN A 583 -10.87 -11.03 -29.48
CA ASN A 583 -10.32 -11.05 -30.83
C ASN A 583 -9.29 -9.93 -31.04
N PHE A 584 -9.53 -8.74 -30.49
CA PHE A 584 -8.57 -7.65 -30.56
C PHE A 584 -7.29 -7.96 -29.79
N ASP A 585 -7.38 -8.56 -28.61
CA ASP A 585 -6.20 -8.98 -27.84
C ASP A 585 -5.35 -10.00 -28.61
N ARG A 586 -6.00 -11.01 -29.21
CA ARG A 586 -5.33 -11.96 -30.10
C ARG A 586 -4.62 -11.24 -31.25
N SER A 587 -5.33 -10.35 -31.95
CA SER A 587 -4.77 -9.61 -33.08
C SER A 587 -3.61 -8.70 -32.67
N MET A 588 -3.65 -8.11 -31.48
CA MET A 588 -2.57 -7.30 -30.91
C MET A 588 -1.31 -8.14 -30.68
N ASN A 589 -1.43 -9.27 -29.98
CA ASN A 589 -0.29 -10.14 -29.68
C ASN A 589 0.31 -10.78 -30.94
N LEU A 590 -0.51 -11.23 -31.89
CA LEU A 590 -0.03 -11.80 -33.16
C LEU A 590 0.63 -10.74 -34.05
N CYS A 591 0.17 -9.49 -33.97
CA CYS A 591 0.80 -8.37 -34.66
C CYS A 591 2.18 -8.07 -34.03
N GLU A 592 2.30 -8.11 -32.70
CA GLU A 592 3.59 -7.93 -32.05
C GLU A 592 4.56 -9.08 -32.37
N ASP A 593 4.10 -10.33 -32.36
CA ASP A 593 4.91 -11.50 -32.73
C ASP A 593 5.51 -11.36 -34.14
N LYS A 594 4.77 -10.72 -35.05
CA LYS A 594 5.19 -10.49 -36.43
C LYS A 594 6.16 -9.33 -36.62
N TYR A 595 5.98 -8.23 -35.87
CA TYR A 595 6.73 -6.98 -36.08
C TYR A 595 7.76 -6.65 -34.98
N GLY A 596 7.67 -7.31 -33.82
CA GLY A 596 8.71 -7.31 -32.80
C GLY A 596 8.90 -5.99 -32.06
N TRP A 597 7.84 -5.21 -31.81
CA TRP A 597 8.03 -3.88 -31.22
C TRP A 597 8.42 -3.89 -29.74
N LEU A 598 8.12 -4.94 -28.96
CA LEU A 598 8.51 -4.98 -27.55
C LEU A 598 10.03 -5.13 -27.38
N HIS A 599 10.71 -5.89 -28.23
CA HIS A 599 12.17 -6.03 -28.19
C HIS A 599 12.93 -4.98 -29.01
N ALA A 600 12.20 -4.05 -29.64
CA ALA A 600 12.79 -2.90 -30.30
C ALA A 600 13.12 -1.79 -29.29
N PRO A 601 14.08 -0.90 -29.62
CA PRO A 601 14.34 0.31 -28.84
C PRO A 601 13.07 1.13 -28.60
N GLN A 602 13.16 2.01 -27.59
CA GLN A 602 12.07 2.90 -27.22
C GLN A 602 11.53 3.69 -28.42
N ALA A 603 10.21 3.85 -28.47
CA ALA A 603 9.51 4.51 -29.57
C ALA A 603 9.92 5.97 -29.73
N TYR A 604 9.89 6.45 -30.97
CA TYR A 604 9.97 7.88 -31.28
C TYR A 604 8.56 8.47 -31.36
N ILE A 605 8.19 9.32 -30.40
CA ILE A 605 6.89 9.99 -30.37
C ILE A 605 6.94 11.24 -31.26
N SER A 606 6.31 11.16 -32.43
CA SER A 606 6.26 12.25 -33.39
C SER A 606 5.16 13.27 -33.08
N LEU A 607 4.10 12.86 -32.37
CA LEU A 607 2.98 13.72 -32.04
C LEU A 607 2.33 13.31 -30.71
N LYS A 608 2.01 14.31 -29.89
CA LYS A 608 1.21 14.22 -28.66
C LYS A 608 0.36 15.49 -28.54
N HIS A 609 -0.75 15.51 -29.27
CA HIS A 609 -1.54 16.72 -29.48
C HIS A 609 -2.71 16.81 -28.49
N GLU A 610 -2.66 17.78 -27.56
CA GLU A 610 -3.65 17.92 -26.49
C GLU A 610 -5.05 18.33 -26.98
N GLY A 611 -5.14 19.24 -27.96
CA GLY A 611 -6.44 19.71 -28.47
C GLY A 611 -7.20 18.58 -29.17
N ASP A 612 -6.60 18.06 -30.23
CA ASP A 612 -7.13 16.93 -31.01
C ASP A 612 -7.21 15.62 -30.23
N LYS A 613 -6.49 15.47 -29.11
CA LYS A 613 -6.33 14.22 -28.35
C LYS A 613 -5.71 13.08 -29.17
N VAL A 614 -4.66 13.40 -29.93
CA VAL A 614 -4.00 12.46 -30.86
C VAL A 614 -2.57 12.14 -30.42
N ILE A 615 -2.21 10.85 -30.41
CA ILE A 615 -0.85 10.35 -30.21
C ILE A 615 -0.38 9.64 -31.47
N VAL A 616 0.84 9.97 -31.94
CA VAL A 616 1.51 9.25 -33.02
C VAL A 616 2.95 8.96 -32.65
N PHE A 617 3.38 7.71 -32.83
CA PHE A 617 4.76 7.30 -32.62
C PHE A 617 5.20 6.18 -33.57
N GLU A 618 6.50 6.00 -33.68
CA GLU A 618 7.12 4.91 -34.45
C GLU A 618 7.90 3.98 -33.52
N ARG A 619 7.70 2.68 -33.67
CA ARG A 619 8.47 1.63 -32.97
C ARG A 619 8.65 0.44 -33.89
N ALA A 620 9.86 -0.12 -33.97
CA ALA A 620 10.20 -1.23 -34.89
C ALA A 620 9.86 -0.97 -36.38
N GLY A 621 9.92 0.29 -36.85
CA GLY A 621 9.55 0.65 -38.23
C GLY A 621 8.04 0.56 -38.52
N VAL A 622 7.24 0.45 -37.46
CA VAL A 622 5.78 0.47 -37.48
C VAL A 622 5.30 1.83 -36.96
N VAL A 623 4.31 2.41 -37.63
CA VAL A 623 3.69 3.69 -37.24
C VAL A 623 2.39 3.39 -36.49
N PHE A 624 2.25 3.97 -35.30
CA PHE A 624 1.07 3.89 -34.47
C PHE A 624 0.37 5.26 -34.43
N ALA A 625 -0.94 5.27 -34.63
CA ALA A 625 -1.76 6.48 -34.53
C ALA A 625 -3.00 6.19 -33.67
N PHE A 626 -3.17 6.98 -32.61
CA PHE A 626 -4.30 6.90 -31.68
C PHE A 626 -5.05 8.22 -31.68
N ASN A 627 -6.36 8.17 -31.88
CA ASN A 627 -7.26 9.30 -31.69
C ASN A 627 -8.12 9.05 -30.46
N PHE A 628 -7.80 9.68 -29.32
CA PHE A 628 -8.56 9.61 -28.06
C PHE A 628 -9.68 10.65 -27.97
N ASN A 629 -9.87 11.49 -28.99
CA ASN A 629 -10.91 12.51 -28.97
C ASN A 629 -12.28 11.86 -28.72
N PRO A 630 -13.14 12.45 -27.86
CA PRO A 630 -14.45 11.88 -27.53
C PRO A 630 -15.58 12.24 -28.49
N THR A 631 -15.35 13.11 -29.48
CA THR A 631 -16.37 13.38 -30.53
C THR A 631 -15.82 13.56 -31.95
N GLN A 632 -14.56 13.98 -32.11
CA GLN A 632 -14.02 14.38 -33.41
C GLN A 632 -13.28 13.26 -34.13
N SER A 633 -13.41 13.30 -35.45
CA SER A 633 -12.62 12.52 -36.38
C SER A 633 -11.90 13.42 -37.36
N PHE A 634 -10.74 12.95 -37.83
CA PHE A 634 -9.82 13.74 -38.61
C PHE A 634 -9.58 13.09 -39.97
N GLU A 635 -10.16 13.70 -40.99
CA GLU A 635 -9.83 13.40 -42.37
C GLU A 635 -8.50 14.05 -42.74
N ASN A 636 -7.67 13.33 -43.50
CA ASN A 636 -6.44 13.88 -44.05
C ASN A 636 -5.43 14.39 -43.00
N TYR A 637 -5.43 13.79 -41.80
CA TYR A 637 -4.56 14.14 -40.69
C TYR A 637 -3.10 13.82 -41.04
N ARG A 638 -2.22 14.80 -40.88
CA ARG A 638 -0.80 14.63 -41.22
C ARG A 638 -0.06 14.01 -40.05
N ILE A 639 0.62 12.90 -40.31
CA ILE A 639 1.44 12.20 -39.31
C ILE A 639 2.90 12.18 -39.76
N GLY A 640 3.81 12.35 -38.80
CA GLY A 640 5.25 12.26 -39.06
C GLY A 640 5.68 10.83 -39.32
N ILE A 641 6.60 10.63 -40.27
CA ILE A 641 7.22 9.34 -40.54
C ILE A 641 8.73 9.51 -40.74
N ASP A 642 9.50 8.54 -40.26
CA ASP A 642 10.96 8.52 -40.44
C ASP A 642 11.34 8.25 -41.90
N VAL A 643 10.72 7.24 -42.53
CA VAL A 643 11.12 6.77 -43.87
C VAL A 643 10.03 6.94 -44.92
N ALA A 644 10.21 7.86 -45.86
CA ALA A 644 9.29 8.06 -46.99
C ALA A 644 8.96 6.74 -47.73
N GLY A 645 7.70 6.54 -48.10
CA GLY A 645 7.24 5.33 -48.76
C GLY A 645 5.73 5.19 -48.87
N THR A 646 5.28 4.02 -49.30
CA THR A 646 3.86 3.65 -49.28
C THR A 646 3.59 2.80 -48.05
N TYR A 647 2.55 3.12 -47.30
CA TYR A 647 2.17 2.47 -46.06
C TYR A 647 0.77 1.82 -46.18
N ARG A 648 0.53 0.74 -45.41
CA ARG A 648 -0.75 0.03 -45.33
C ARG A 648 -1.13 -0.31 -43.89
N VAL A 649 -2.42 -0.37 -43.57
CA VAL A 649 -2.91 -0.77 -42.25
C VAL A 649 -2.61 -2.26 -41.99
N VAL A 650 -2.18 -2.60 -40.77
CA VAL A 650 -1.90 -3.98 -40.34
C VAL A 650 -2.69 -4.38 -39.09
N LEU A 651 -3.13 -3.40 -38.30
CA LEU A 651 -4.09 -3.59 -37.22
C LEU A 651 -4.97 -2.34 -37.15
N ASP A 652 -6.27 -2.55 -37.02
CA ASP A 652 -7.28 -1.50 -36.92
C ASP A 652 -8.26 -1.88 -35.81
N SER A 653 -8.38 -1.02 -34.79
CA SER A 653 -9.32 -1.26 -33.69
C SER A 653 -10.79 -1.10 -34.11
N ASP A 654 -11.06 -0.47 -35.26
CA ASP A 654 -12.41 -0.17 -35.76
C ASP A 654 -12.98 -1.25 -36.69
N THR A 655 -12.31 -2.38 -36.91
CA THR A 655 -12.88 -3.46 -37.74
C THR A 655 -14.11 -4.10 -37.09
N LYS A 656 -14.97 -4.73 -37.90
CA LYS A 656 -16.15 -5.47 -37.39
C LYS A 656 -15.78 -6.62 -36.46
N GLU A 657 -14.66 -7.30 -36.73
CA GLU A 657 -14.14 -8.40 -35.89
C GLU A 657 -13.73 -7.93 -34.50
N HIS A 658 -13.36 -6.66 -34.36
CA HIS A 658 -13.03 -6.01 -33.10
C HIS A 658 -14.21 -5.21 -32.52
N GLY A 659 -15.42 -5.38 -33.06
CA GLY A 659 -16.62 -4.69 -32.58
C GLY A 659 -16.73 -3.21 -32.99
N GLY A 660 -15.95 -2.77 -33.98
CA GLY A 660 -16.00 -1.41 -34.51
C GLY A 660 -16.93 -1.23 -35.72
N PHE A 661 -16.81 -0.08 -36.38
CA PHE A 661 -17.73 0.36 -37.43
C PHE A 661 -17.21 0.16 -38.86
N ARG A 662 -15.94 -0.25 -39.03
CA ARG A 662 -15.24 -0.49 -40.29
C ARG A 662 -15.21 0.76 -41.17
N ARG A 663 -14.76 1.87 -40.60
CA ARG A 663 -14.68 3.17 -41.30
C ARG A 663 -13.38 3.36 -42.08
N VAL A 664 -12.34 2.59 -41.75
CA VAL A 664 -11.06 2.61 -42.47
C VAL A 664 -11.00 1.45 -43.47
N ASP A 665 -10.80 1.77 -44.75
CA ASP A 665 -10.62 0.75 -45.78
C ASP A 665 -9.18 0.21 -45.75
N ALA A 666 -9.03 -1.07 -45.39
CA ALA A 666 -7.75 -1.79 -45.37
C ALA A 666 -7.06 -1.87 -46.76
N GLY A 667 -7.82 -1.67 -47.85
CA GLY A 667 -7.30 -1.53 -49.21
C GLY A 667 -6.51 -0.24 -49.45
N THR A 668 -6.71 0.78 -48.61
CA THR A 668 -6.10 2.10 -48.75
C THR A 668 -4.57 2.00 -48.67
N ARG A 669 -3.90 2.80 -49.51
CA ARG A 669 -2.44 2.96 -49.51
C ARG A 669 -2.13 4.42 -49.19
N PHE A 670 -1.37 4.63 -48.14
CA PHE A 670 -0.96 5.97 -47.71
C PHE A 670 0.42 6.24 -48.30
N SER A 671 0.59 7.30 -49.08
CA SER A 671 1.89 7.64 -49.69
C SER A 671 2.08 9.14 -49.79
N ASN A 672 3.31 9.61 -49.58
CA ASN A 672 3.73 10.94 -49.99
C ASN A 672 5.12 10.88 -50.65
N PRO A 673 5.26 11.24 -51.94
CA PRO A 673 6.53 11.16 -52.65
C PRO A 673 7.51 12.32 -52.40
N PHE A 674 7.12 13.37 -51.64
CA PHE A 674 7.93 14.61 -51.54
C PHE A 674 8.19 15.17 -50.12
N SER A 675 7.79 14.52 -49.03
CA SER A 675 8.14 14.97 -47.66
C SER A 675 8.03 13.88 -46.57
N SER A 676 8.55 14.16 -45.37
CA SER A 676 8.48 13.33 -44.15
C SER A 676 7.09 13.31 -43.47
N LEU A 677 6.02 13.59 -44.22
CA LEU A 677 4.65 13.69 -43.72
C LEU A 677 3.74 12.74 -44.50
N LEU A 678 3.11 11.80 -43.80
CA LEU A 678 2.09 10.91 -44.35
C LEU A 678 0.70 11.51 -44.07
N GLN A 679 -0.21 11.44 -45.04
CA GLN A 679 -1.60 11.83 -44.84
C GLN A 679 -2.41 10.58 -44.48
N ALA A 680 -2.85 10.47 -43.23
CA ALA A 680 -3.63 9.35 -42.72
C ALA A 680 -5.10 9.77 -42.54
N ILE A 681 -6.02 8.80 -42.67
CA ILE A 681 -7.43 9.01 -42.38
C ILE A 681 -7.68 8.49 -40.96
N LEU A 682 -7.89 9.39 -40.01
CA LEU A 682 -8.39 9.08 -38.67
C LEU A 682 -9.92 9.30 -38.67
N SER A 683 -10.56 8.49 -39.52
CA SER A 683 -11.99 8.40 -39.91
C SER A 683 -12.69 9.63 -40.54
N PRO A 684 -13.67 9.43 -41.46
CA PRO A 684 -14.49 10.49 -42.07
C PRO A 684 -15.87 10.74 -41.42
N CYS A 685 -16.42 11.95 -41.68
CA CYS A 685 -17.72 12.54 -41.29
C CYS A 685 -18.96 11.66 -41.62
N THR A 686 -20.14 11.69 -40.99
CA THR A 686 -20.85 12.54 -40.01
C THR A 686 -21.76 11.62 -39.17
N SER A 687 -21.88 11.86 -37.85
CA SER A 687 -22.75 11.26 -36.79
C SER A 687 -22.13 10.25 -35.79
N THR A 688 -20.86 9.87 -35.95
CA THR A 688 -19.84 9.54 -34.90
C THR A 688 -18.65 8.86 -35.59
N PRO A 689 -17.42 9.40 -35.46
CA PRO A 689 -16.41 8.67 -34.66
C PRO A 689 -15.63 9.56 -33.70
N SER A 690 -15.32 8.95 -32.58
CA SER A 690 -14.36 9.40 -31.59
C SER A 690 -13.74 8.12 -31.04
N LYS A 691 -12.44 8.04 -30.79
CA LYS A 691 -11.76 6.84 -30.24
C LYS A 691 -11.50 5.74 -31.28
N SER A 692 -10.34 5.80 -31.93
CA SER A 692 -9.82 4.72 -32.80
C SER A 692 -8.29 4.66 -32.76
N ALA A 693 -7.72 3.48 -33.02
CA ALA A 693 -6.29 3.26 -33.16
C ALA A 693 -5.97 2.49 -34.44
N LEU A 694 -4.92 2.93 -35.14
CA LEU A 694 -4.42 2.35 -36.37
C LEU A 694 -2.93 2.04 -36.25
N ILE A 695 -2.53 0.87 -36.74
CA ILE A 695 -1.14 0.49 -36.95
C ILE A 695 -0.90 0.38 -38.46
N ILE A 696 0.12 1.07 -38.95
CA ILE A 696 0.43 1.17 -40.37
C ILE A 696 1.91 0.82 -40.63
N VAL A 697 2.19 0.02 -41.66
CA VAL A 697 3.56 -0.41 -42.04
C VAL A 697 3.90 -0.07 -43.48
N LYS A 698 5.18 0.19 -43.74
CA LYS A 698 5.71 0.46 -45.08
C LYS A 698 5.70 -0.79 -45.97
N MET A 699 5.30 -0.64 -47.24
CA MET A 699 5.36 -1.69 -48.26
C MET A 699 6.76 -1.74 -48.87
N PHE A 700 7.44 -2.88 -48.75
CA PHE A 700 8.65 -3.16 -49.52
C PHE A 700 8.25 -3.68 -50.91
N LYS A 701 8.82 -3.11 -51.98
CA LYS A 701 8.68 -3.67 -53.33
C LYS A 701 9.30 -5.07 -53.32
N SER A 702 8.53 -6.09 -53.71
CA SER A 702 9.01 -7.46 -53.87
C SER A 702 10.14 -7.48 -54.91
N GLY A 703 11.36 -7.75 -54.44
CA GLY A 703 12.53 -7.87 -55.31
C GLY A 703 13.84 -7.96 -54.54
N ILE A 704 14.19 -9.18 -54.13
CA ILE A 704 15.55 -9.70 -53.89
C ILE A 704 16.29 -9.19 -52.63
N SER A 705 16.52 -10.16 -51.73
CA SER A 705 17.65 -10.36 -50.82
C SER A 705 18.88 -9.45 -51.01
N ALA A 706 19.31 -8.76 -49.94
CA ALA A 706 20.68 -8.88 -49.38
C ALA A 706 20.97 -7.80 -48.31
N PHE A 707 21.72 -8.23 -47.30
CA PHE A 707 22.47 -7.44 -46.30
C PHE A 707 23.18 -6.19 -46.86
N ALA A 708 23.26 -5.12 -46.05
CA ALA A 708 24.52 -4.39 -45.82
C ALA A 708 24.42 -3.35 -44.68
N ARG A 709 25.53 -3.26 -43.94
CA ARG A 709 25.87 -2.32 -42.86
C ARG A 709 26.20 -0.90 -43.37
N THR A 710 26.36 0.01 -42.40
CA THR A 710 27.00 1.36 -42.42
C THR A 710 26.10 2.52 -42.87
N ALA A 711 26.12 3.72 -42.29
CA ALA A 711 27.23 4.45 -41.66
C ALA A 711 26.76 5.44 -40.56
N ARG A 712 27.66 5.74 -39.61
CA ARG A 712 27.56 6.86 -38.66
C ARG A 712 27.89 8.18 -39.37
N PRO A 713 27.19 9.30 -39.11
CA PRO A 713 27.73 10.62 -39.35
C PRO A 713 28.49 11.12 -38.11
N SER A 714 29.74 11.53 -38.34
CA SER A 714 30.54 12.33 -37.40
C SER A 714 29.99 13.76 -37.33
N PHE A 715 29.75 14.28 -36.12
CA PHE A 715 29.63 15.72 -35.92
C PHE A 715 30.73 16.23 -34.99
N ALA A 716 31.41 17.26 -35.49
CA ALA A 716 32.59 17.89 -34.93
C ALA A 716 32.29 18.66 -33.64
N ALA A 717 33.26 18.63 -32.73
CA ALA A 717 33.28 19.37 -31.49
C ALA A 717 33.33 20.89 -31.73
N ALA A 718 32.41 21.63 -31.12
CA ALA A 718 32.50 23.08 -30.96
C ALA A 718 32.87 23.41 -29.51
N THR A 719 34.07 23.94 -29.33
CA THR A 719 34.61 24.49 -28.08
C THR A 719 33.72 25.60 -27.50
N ARG A 720 33.25 25.44 -26.24
CA ARG A 720 32.74 26.54 -25.42
C ARG A 720 33.66 26.78 -24.22
N ARG A 721 34.06 28.05 -24.10
CA ARG A 721 34.94 28.66 -23.09
C ARG A 721 34.36 28.52 -21.68
N ALA A 722 35.23 28.16 -20.73
CA ALA A 722 34.94 28.15 -19.30
C ALA A 722 34.75 29.58 -18.75
N VAL A 723 33.72 29.76 -17.92
CA VAL A 723 33.56 30.91 -17.02
C VAL A 723 33.64 30.38 -15.59
N ARG A 724 34.59 30.93 -14.81
CA ARG A 724 34.78 30.64 -13.38
C ARG A 724 33.63 31.25 -12.55
N PRO A 725 33.10 30.56 -11.53
CA PRO A 725 32.34 31.23 -10.48
C PRO A 725 33.29 31.79 -9.39
N ALA A 726 33.00 33.00 -8.92
CA ALA A 726 33.57 33.61 -7.73
C ALA A 726 32.82 33.15 -6.45
N PRO A 727 33.41 33.23 -5.25
CA PRO A 727 32.80 32.71 -4.04
C PRO A 727 31.75 33.68 -3.49
N LEU A 728 30.57 33.18 -3.13
CA LEU A 728 29.55 33.94 -2.41
C LEU A 728 29.53 33.49 -0.94
N ASN A 729 29.82 34.46 -0.07
CA ASN A 729 29.77 34.36 1.37
C ASN A 729 28.35 34.05 1.86
N PHE A 730 28.20 32.94 2.59
CA PHE A 730 27.00 32.67 3.39
C PHE A 730 27.06 33.48 4.68
N ARG A 731 26.18 34.49 4.79
CA ARG A 731 25.51 34.88 6.03
C ARG A 731 24.44 35.93 5.73
N ALA A 732 23.18 35.52 5.75
CA ALA A 732 22.03 36.40 5.97
C ALA A 732 21.18 35.80 7.11
N PRO A 733 20.61 36.62 8.02
CA PRO A 733 19.80 36.13 9.13
C PRO A 733 18.43 35.65 8.61
N ALA A 734 17.84 34.66 9.29
CA ALA A 734 16.51 34.14 9.01
C ALA A 734 15.46 35.27 9.12
N LEU A 735 14.95 35.74 7.99
CA LEU A 735 13.73 36.53 7.90
C LEU A 735 12.55 35.56 7.83
N SER A 736 11.58 35.71 8.72
CA SER A 736 10.31 34.97 8.73
C SER A 736 9.69 34.98 7.32
N ARG A 737 9.43 33.78 6.75
CA ARG A 737 8.88 33.61 5.40
C ARG A 737 7.47 34.18 5.24
N PHE A 738 6.79 34.48 6.34
CA PHE A 738 5.40 34.96 6.38
C PHE A 738 5.27 36.41 6.90
N ALA A 739 6.38 37.15 6.96
CA ALA A 739 6.37 38.54 7.40
C ALA A 739 5.55 39.44 6.44
N SER A 740 4.85 40.42 7.01
CA SER A 740 4.09 41.42 6.24
C SER A 740 5.01 42.13 5.23
N THR A 741 4.57 42.13 3.98
CA THR A 741 5.22 42.83 2.86
C THR A 741 4.39 44.05 2.47
N ALA A 742 4.98 44.99 1.74
CA ALA A 742 4.20 46.07 1.13
C ALA A 742 3.29 45.46 0.05
N GLY A 743 1.97 45.59 0.21
CA GLY A 743 0.98 45.06 -0.74
C GLY A 743 1.24 45.55 -2.16
N VAL A 744 1.03 44.66 -3.13
CA VAL A 744 1.37 44.88 -4.55
C VAL A 744 0.38 45.83 -5.25
N GLY A 745 -0.77 46.10 -4.63
CA GLY A 745 -1.79 47.06 -5.07
C GLY A 745 -3.11 46.40 -5.42
N ASP A 746 -3.87 47.02 -6.34
CA ASP A 746 -5.18 46.53 -6.77
C ASP A 746 -5.07 45.65 -8.02
N GLY A 747 -5.71 44.49 -7.99
CA GLY A 747 -5.98 43.63 -9.13
C GLY A 747 -7.45 43.62 -9.52
N LYS A 748 -7.76 42.92 -10.61
CA LYS A 748 -9.12 42.72 -11.11
C LYS A 748 -9.43 41.24 -11.26
N ILE A 749 -10.63 40.83 -10.86
CA ILE A 749 -11.10 39.45 -11.04
C ILE A 749 -11.09 39.12 -12.53
N TYR A 750 -10.27 38.14 -12.90
CA TYR A 750 -10.08 37.68 -14.27
C TYR A 750 -11.05 36.54 -14.59
N GLN A 751 -11.15 35.56 -13.68
CA GLN A 751 -11.99 34.38 -13.83
C GLN A 751 -12.44 33.84 -12.47
N VAL A 752 -13.63 33.23 -12.42
CA VAL A 752 -14.18 32.55 -11.25
C VAL A 752 -14.55 31.12 -11.66
N ILE A 753 -14.09 30.12 -10.92
CA ILE A 753 -14.30 28.68 -11.16
C ILE A 753 -14.65 28.02 -9.82
N GLY A 754 -15.93 27.95 -9.48
CA GLY A 754 -16.35 27.51 -8.15
C GLY A 754 -15.66 28.35 -7.07
N ALA A 755 -15.02 27.70 -6.09
CA ALA A 755 -14.27 28.37 -5.01
C ALA A 755 -12.91 28.96 -5.43
N VAL A 756 -12.50 28.85 -6.69
CA VAL A 756 -11.24 29.41 -7.21
C VAL A 756 -11.50 30.71 -7.95
N VAL A 757 -10.72 31.75 -7.61
CA VAL A 757 -10.82 33.08 -8.21
C VAL A 757 -9.44 33.47 -8.72
N ASP A 758 -9.32 33.62 -10.05
CA ASP A 758 -8.10 34.12 -10.68
C ASP A 758 -8.17 35.66 -10.73
N VAL A 759 -7.13 36.33 -10.22
CA VAL A 759 -7.03 37.79 -10.15
C VAL A 759 -5.83 38.26 -10.98
N LYS A 760 -6.07 39.22 -11.88
CA LYS A 760 -5.04 39.81 -12.73
C LYS A 760 -4.59 41.16 -12.17
N PHE A 761 -3.28 41.34 -12.05
CA PHE A 761 -2.65 42.58 -11.64
C PHE A 761 -2.07 43.31 -12.87
N ASP A 762 -2.11 44.63 -12.85
CA ASP A 762 -1.59 45.46 -13.94
C ASP A 762 -0.05 45.65 -13.82
N THR A 763 0.60 45.02 -12.84
CA THR A 763 2.05 45.14 -12.57
C THR A 763 2.78 43.80 -12.71
N GLU A 764 4.10 43.84 -12.95
CA GLU A 764 4.96 42.64 -12.98
C GLU A 764 5.23 42.05 -11.59
N LYS A 765 5.04 42.85 -10.53
CA LYS A 765 5.06 42.32 -9.16
C LYS A 765 3.73 41.64 -8.89
N LEU A 766 3.77 40.46 -8.29
CA LEU A 766 2.59 39.69 -7.90
C LEU A 766 2.57 39.47 -6.39
N PRO A 767 1.37 39.44 -5.77
CA PRO A 767 1.24 39.09 -4.36
C PRO A 767 1.90 37.74 -4.06
N PRO A 768 2.68 37.58 -2.98
CA PRO A 768 3.23 36.31 -2.54
C PRO A 768 2.16 35.21 -2.37
N ILE A 769 2.56 33.95 -2.50
CA ILE A 769 1.70 32.81 -2.15
C ILE A 769 1.37 32.90 -0.65
N LEU A 770 0.12 32.55 -0.29
CA LEU A 770 -0.52 32.68 1.02
C LEU A 770 -0.94 34.10 1.43
N ASN A 771 -0.64 35.15 0.65
CA ASN A 771 -1.22 36.47 0.93
C ASN A 771 -2.74 36.45 0.77
N ALA A 772 -3.41 37.23 1.61
CA ALA A 772 -4.84 37.48 1.50
C ALA A 772 -5.11 38.64 0.51
N LEU A 773 -6.13 38.48 -0.33
CA LEU A 773 -6.73 39.53 -1.12
C LEU A 773 -8.15 39.81 -0.60
N GLU A 774 -8.56 41.07 -0.64
CA GLU A 774 -9.90 41.49 -0.25
C GLU A 774 -10.69 41.97 -1.47
N THR A 775 -11.93 41.49 -1.60
CA THR A 775 -12.87 41.95 -2.62
C THR A 775 -14.28 42.12 -2.02
N GLN A 776 -15.19 42.74 -2.78
CA GLN A 776 -16.59 42.88 -2.38
C GLN A 776 -17.47 41.94 -3.20
N ASN A 777 -18.33 41.17 -2.51
CA ASN A 777 -19.35 40.34 -3.12
C ASN A 777 -20.72 40.68 -2.49
N GLY A 778 -21.69 41.13 -3.29
CA GLY A 778 -23.03 41.45 -2.78
C GLY A 778 -23.11 42.51 -1.66
N GLY A 779 -22.09 43.36 -1.51
CA GLY A 779 -21.98 44.34 -0.41
C GLY A 779 -21.30 43.80 0.86
N GLN A 780 -20.88 42.54 0.87
CA GLN A 780 -20.08 41.91 1.93
C GLN A 780 -18.61 41.75 1.52
N LYS A 781 -17.73 41.69 2.51
CA LYS A 781 -16.30 41.48 2.32
C LYS A 781 -16.02 39.99 2.06
N LEU A 782 -15.31 39.68 0.98
CA LEU A 782 -14.82 38.34 0.67
C LEU A 782 -13.29 38.32 0.70
N VAL A 783 -12.74 37.34 1.43
CA VAL A 783 -11.29 37.11 1.50
C VAL A 783 -10.91 35.98 0.56
N LEU A 784 -9.86 36.20 -0.24
CA LEU A 784 -9.26 35.23 -1.14
C LEU A 784 -7.81 34.98 -0.70
N GLU A 785 -7.34 33.74 -0.69
CA GLU A 785 -5.94 33.41 -0.40
C GLU A 785 -5.20 33.05 -1.69
N VAL A 786 -4.04 33.66 -1.93
CA VAL A 786 -3.22 33.36 -3.12
C VAL A 786 -2.62 31.96 -3.01
N ALA A 787 -2.97 31.07 -3.93
CA ALA A 787 -2.53 29.68 -3.94
C ALA A 787 -1.45 29.38 -4.99
N GLN A 788 -1.43 30.10 -6.12
CA GLN A 788 -0.48 29.87 -7.22
C GLN A 788 -0.32 31.11 -8.11
N HIS A 789 0.86 31.26 -8.73
CA HIS A 789 1.08 32.23 -9.82
C HIS A 789 0.92 31.52 -11.18
N LEU A 790 0.05 32.03 -12.06
CA LEU A 790 -0.30 31.38 -13.33
C LEU A 790 0.46 31.94 -14.56
N GLY A 791 1.20 33.04 -14.38
CA GLY A 791 1.80 33.80 -15.49
C GLY A 791 0.91 34.97 -15.95
N GLU A 792 1.41 35.81 -16.86
CA GLU A 792 0.71 37.00 -17.40
C GLU A 792 0.14 37.96 -16.34
N SER A 793 0.85 38.09 -15.22
CA SER A 793 0.42 38.85 -14.04
C SER A 793 -0.90 38.37 -13.42
N VAL A 794 -1.22 37.08 -13.55
CA VAL A 794 -2.40 36.45 -12.93
C VAL A 794 -1.99 35.57 -11.76
N VAL A 795 -2.69 35.71 -10.65
CA VAL A 795 -2.61 34.83 -9.48
C VAL A 795 -3.92 34.06 -9.32
N ARG A 796 -3.80 32.79 -8.97
CA ARG A 796 -4.93 31.93 -8.62
C ARG A 796 -5.15 31.97 -7.12
N CYS A 797 -6.37 32.29 -6.72
CA CYS A 797 -6.74 32.39 -5.32
C CYS A 797 -7.84 31.39 -4.94
N ILE A 798 -7.91 31.03 -3.67
CA ILE A 798 -8.97 30.22 -3.07
C ILE A 798 -9.86 31.14 -2.23
N ALA A 799 -11.17 31.09 -2.45
CA ALA A 799 -12.13 31.89 -1.68
C ALA A 799 -12.43 31.27 -0.31
N MET A 800 -12.51 32.12 0.72
CA MET A 800 -12.87 31.72 2.09
C MET A 800 -14.38 31.72 2.35
N ASP A 801 -15.19 32.18 1.38
CA ASP A 801 -16.65 32.21 1.44
C ASP A 801 -17.23 32.13 0.00
N GLY A 802 -18.55 32.05 -0.12
CA GLY A 802 -19.28 31.92 -1.38
C GLY A 802 -18.87 32.93 -2.44
N THR A 803 -18.69 32.44 -3.67
CA THR A 803 -18.30 33.23 -4.84
C THR A 803 -19.48 33.64 -5.71
N GLU A 804 -20.69 33.19 -5.37
CA GLU A 804 -21.92 33.52 -6.07
C GLU A 804 -22.13 35.04 -6.06
N GLY A 805 -22.26 35.64 -7.25
CA GLY A 805 -22.40 37.10 -7.40
C GLY A 805 -21.11 37.84 -7.73
N LEU A 806 -19.93 37.19 -7.69
CA LEU A 806 -18.69 37.80 -8.16
C LEU A 806 -18.72 38.03 -9.68
N VAL A 807 -18.32 39.23 -10.11
CA VAL A 807 -18.30 39.63 -11.52
C VAL A 807 -16.87 39.86 -11.98
N ARG A 808 -16.56 39.41 -13.20
CA ARG A 808 -15.27 39.70 -13.83
C ARG A 808 -15.04 41.21 -13.93
N GLY A 809 -13.81 41.63 -13.67
CA GLY A 809 -13.42 43.03 -13.60
C GLY A 809 -13.62 43.69 -12.23
N ALA A 810 -14.28 43.03 -11.26
CA ALA A 810 -14.37 43.53 -9.90
C ALA A 810 -12.98 43.69 -9.27
N LYS A 811 -12.82 44.70 -8.41
CA LYS A 811 -11.55 45.02 -7.76
C LYS A 811 -11.22 44.02 -6.65
N ALA A 812 -9.98 43.54 -6.60
CA ALA A 812 -9.44 42.73 -5.51
C ALA A 812 -8.10 43.34 -5.06
N SER A 813 -7.97 43.67 -3.78
CA SER A 813 -6.81 44.38 -3.23
C SER A 813 -5.92 43.45 -2.40
N ASP A 814 -4.61 43.44 -2.66
CA ASP A 814 -3.64 42.70 -1.84
C ASP A 814 -3.43 43.36 -0.48
N THR A 815 -3.62 42.60 0.60
CA THR A 815 -3.44 43.10 1.96
C THR A 815 -1.97 43.20 2.36
N GLY A 816 -1.06 42.57 1.61
CA GLY A 816 0.37 42.51 1.91
C GLY A 816 0.74 41.49 2.99
N ALA A 817 -0.23 40.74 3.52
CA ALA A 817 -0.01 39.73 4.55
C ALA A 817 -0.90 38.49 4.33
N PRO A 818 -0.58 37.34 4.94
CA PRO A 818 -1.50 36.22 5.02
C PRO A 818 -2.79 36.57 5.75
N ILE A 819 -3.79 35.67 5.73
CA ILE A 819 -5.01 35.85 6.52
C ILE A 819 -4.64 36.02 8.00
N THR A 820 -5.05 37.13 8.60
CA THR A 820 -4.80 37.43 10.02
C THR A 820 -6.08 37.49 10.85
N ILE A 821 -6.07 36.85 12.01
CA ILE A 821 -7.24 36.68 12.89
C ILE A 821 -7.03 37.38 14.24
N PRO A 822 -8.09 37.81 14.94
CA PRO A 822 -7.96 38.38 16.27
C PRO A 822 -7.54 37.29 17.25
N VAL A 823 -6.62 37.61 18.17
CA VAL A 823 -6.14 36.68 19.19
C VAL A 823 -6.15 37.31 20.58
N GLY A 824 -5.99 36.47 21.60
CA GLY A 824 -5.90 36.83 23.01
C GLY A 824 -7.20 36.74 23.78
N PRO A 825 -7.22 37.15 25.07
CA PRO A 825 -8.31 36.86 25.99
C PRO A 825 -9.69 37.34 25.51
N ALA A 826 -9.75 38.36 24.64
CA ALA A 826 -10.98 38.85 24.04
C ALA A 826 -11.69 37.83 23.13
N THR A 827 -11.01 36.75 22.69
CA THR A 827 -11.61 35.66 21.91
C THR A 827 -12.30 34.60 22.78
N LEU A 828 -12.04 34.60 24.10
CA LEU A 828 -12.64 33.64 25.02
C LEU A 828 -14.15 33.88 25.14
N GLY A 829 -14.92 32.79 25.06
CA GLY A 829 -16.37 32.77 25.04
C GLY A 829 -16.98 33.26 23.73
N ARG A 830 -16.18 33.55 22.69
CA ARG A 830 -16.64 34.04 21.39
C ARG A 830 -16.63 32.93 20.35
N ILE A 831 -17.47 33.09 19.32
CA ILE A 831 -17.49 32.23 18.13
C ILE A 831 -16.98 33.03 16.92
N MET A 832 -15.98 32.50 16.23
CA MET A 832 -15.37 33.12 15.06
C MET A 832 -15.31 32.16 13.87
N ASN A 833 -15.38 32.72 12.66
CA ASN A 833 -15.21 31.98 11.40
C ASN A 833 -13.72 31.85 11.01
N VAL A 834 -13.45 31.26 9.84
CA VAL A 834 -12.10 31.05 9.31
C VAL A 834 -11.26 32.34 9.17
N THR A 835 -11.89 33.48 8.84
CA THR A 835 -11.22 34.80 8.71
C THR A 835 -11.11 35.56 10.04
N GLY A 836 -11.62 34.98 11.13
CA GLY A 836 -11.61 35.58 12.46
C GLY A 836 -12.69 36.63 12.68
N ASP A 837 -13.72 36.67 11.82
CA ASP A 837 -14.89 37.51 12.02
C ASP A 837 -15.87 36.83 13.00
N PRO A 838 -16.46 37.58 13.95
CA PRO A 838 -17.37 37.00 14.93
C PRO A 838 -18.71 36.62 14.30
N ILE A 839 -19.19 35.41 14.63
CA ILE A 839 -20.46 34.86 14.12
C ILE A 839 -21.47 34.55 15.24
N ASP A 840 -21.25 35.11 16.44
CA ASP A 840 -22.08 34.92 17.63
C ASP A 840 -23.08 36.04 17.91
N GLU A 841 -23.24 36.98 16.97
CA GLU A 841 -24.12 38.18 17.09
C GLU A 841 -23.79 39.12 18.28
N ARG A 842 -22.64 38.93 18.97
CA ARG A 842 -22.23 39.75 20.14
C ARG A 842 -21.39 40.98 19.77
N GLY A 843 -21.41 41.37 18.50
CA GLY A 843 -20.64 42.49 17.95
C GLY A 843 -19.14 42.20 17.78
N PRO A 844 -18.32 43.19 17.40
CA PRO A 844 -16.89 42.99 17.11
C PRO A 844 -16.08 42.48 18.32
N ILE A 845 -15.07 41.64 18.07
CA ILE A 845 -14.06 41.26 19.07
C ILE A 845 -13.12 42.45 19.27
N LYS A 846 -13.06 42.99 20.49
CA LYS A 846 -12.26 44.17 20.82
C LYS A 846 -10.83 43.76 21.19
N THR A 847 -9.98 43.56 20.19
CA THR A 847 -8.54 43.31 20.37
C THR A 847 -7.73 44.05 19.30
N ASP A 848 -6.58 44.58 19.70
CA ASP A 848 -5.61 45.22 18.81
C ASP A 848 -4.55 44.22 18.29
N LYS A 849 -4.52 43.00 18.84
CA LYS A 849 -3.58 41.95 18.43
C LYS A 849 -4.20 41.02 17.40
N ARG A 850 -3.51 40.84 16.27
CA ARG A 850 -3.85 39.86 15.24
C ARG A 850 -2.61 39.09 14.81
N LEU A 851 -2.78 37.79 14.57
CA LEU A 851 -1.72 36.90 14.11
C LEU A 851 -2.11 36.21 12.80
N PRO A 852 -1.12 35.89 11.93
CA PRO A 852 -1.38 35.15 10.69
C PRO A 852 -1.72 33.69 10.99
N ILE A 853 -2.63 33.11 10.20
CA ILE A 853 -2.99 31.68 10.35
C ILE A 853 -1.88 30.73 9.89
N HIS A 854 -0.99 31.22 9.04
CA HIS A 854 0.20 30.52 8.57
C HIS A 854 1.40 30.95 9.40
N ALA A 855 2.00 29.99 10.09
CA ALA A 855 3.19 30.17 10.92
C ALA A 855 4.11 28.95 10.75
N GLU A 856 5.41 29.16 10.96
CA GLU A 856 6.39 28.06 11.06
C GLU A 856 6.24 27.36 12.42
N ALA A 857 6.59 26.08 12.49
CA ALA A 857 6.63 25.36 13.77
C ALA A 857 7.73 25.93 14.70
N PRO A 858 7.59 25.80 16.03
CA PRO A 858 8.65 26.19 16.97
C PRO A 858 9.98 25.48 16.68
N GLU A 859 11.08 26.22 16.74
CA GLU A 859 12.43 25.69 16.53
C GLU A 859 12.77 24.61 17.57
N PHE A 860 13.59 23.62 17.21
CA PHE A 860 13.96 22.52 18.12
C PHE A 860 14.57 23.01 19.45
N THR A 861 15.27 24.15 19.45
CA THR A 861 15.85 24.77 20.66
C THR A 861 14.81 25.34 21.62
N GLU A 862 13.59 25.60 21.15
CA GLU A 862 12.48 26.15 21.94
C GLU A 862 11.53 25.04 22.43
N GLN A 863 11.67 23.82 21.93
CA GLN A 863 10.85 22.66 22.31
C GLN A 863 11.38 22.00 23.59
N SER A 864 10.46 21.54 24.44
CA SER A 864 10.83 20.77 25.64
C SER A 864 11.11 19.31 25.30
N THR A 865 12.16 18.72 25.91
CA THR A 865 12.51 17.30 25.72
C THR A 865 12.00 16.39 26.84
N THR A 866 11.32 16.93 27.86
CA THR A 866 10.78 16.14 28.98
C THR A 866 9.39 15.60 28.64
N ALA A 867 9.24 14.27 28.71
CA ALA A 867 7.95 13.61 28.59
C ALA A 867 7.19 13.72 29.91
N GLU A 868 6.05 14.41 29.90
CA GLU A 868 5.15 14.59 31.04
C GLU A 868 3.75 14.12 30.67
N ILE A 869 3.05 13.51 31.63
CA ILE A 869 1.66 13.07 31.46
C ILE A 869 0.72 14.24 31.76
N LEU A 870 -0.25 14.46 30.88
CA LEU A 870 -1.41 15.31 31.16
C LEU A 870 -2.46 14.47 31.89
N VAL A 871 -2.61 14.70 33.20
CA VAL A 871 -3.62 14.04 34.03
C VAL A 871 -5.00 14.62 33.70
N THR A 872 -5.88 13.78 33.14
CA THR A 872 -7.21 14.18 32.65
C THR A 872 -8.29 14.11 33.73
N GLY A 873 -8.04 13.37 34.80
CA GLY A 873 -9.01 13.05 35.84
C GLY A 873 -10.02 11.98 35.42
N ILE A 874 -9.82 11.33 34.26
CA ILE A 874 -10.64 10.23 33.75
C ILE A 874 -9.88 8.92 33.93
N LYS A 875 -10.38 8.04 34.81
CA LYS A 875 -9.68 6.81 35.24
C LYS A 875 -9.16 5.95 34.09
N VAL A 876 -10.00 5.65 33.11
CA VAL A 876 -9.64 4.76 31.99
C VAL A 876 -8.55 5.38 31.11
N VAL A 877 -8.57 6.71 30.91
CA VAL A 877 -7.55 7.42 30.15
C VAL A 877 -6.26 7.47 30.93
N ASP A 878 -6.31 7.98 32.16
CA ASP A 878 -5.12 8.19 32.97
C ASP A 878 -4.40 6.87 33.31
N LEU A 879 -5.14 5.78 33.51
CA LEU A 879 -4.54 4.46 33.76
C LEU A 879 -4.01 3.79 32.50
N LEU A 880 -4.83 3.66 31.44
CA LEU A 880 -4.57 2.75 30.31
C LEU A 880 -4.07 3.46 29.04
N ALA A 881 -4.47 4.71 28.84
CA ALA A 881 -4.08 5.50 27.66
C ALA A 881 -3.64 6.92 28.05
N PRO A 882 -2.64 7.09 28.95
CA PRO A 882 -2.28 8.39 29.50
C PRO A 882 -1.86 9.37 28.41
N TYR A 883 -2.36 10.60 28.44
CA TYR A 883 -2.05 11.60 27.43
C TYR A 883 -0.72 12.29 27.71
N ALA A 884 0.03 12.60 26.66
CA ALA A 884 1.26 13.37 26.78
C ALA A 884 0.94 14.87 26.82
N ARG A 885 1.61 15.63 27.68
CA ARG A 885 1.58 17.10 27.67
C ARG A 885 2.24 17.61 26.39
N GLY A 886 1.49 18.35 25.59
CA GLY A 886 1.88 18.76 24.23
C GLY A 886 1.70 17.68 23.16
N GLY A 887 1.08 16.55 23.52
CA GLY A 887 0.88 15.43 22.62
C GLY A 887 -0.33 15.58 21.70
N LYS A 888 -0.40 14.69 20.72
CA LYS A 888 -1.53 14.57 19.76
C LYS A 888 -2.31 13.30 20.03
N ILE A 889 -3.60 13.44 20.28
CA ILE A 889 -4.48 12.35 20.67
C ILE A 889 -5.51 12.13 19.56
N GLY A 890 -5.61 10.89 19.06
CA GLY A 890 -6.70 10.48 18.17
C GLY A 890 -7.88 9.96 18.98
N LEU A 891 -9.05 10.60 18.84
CA LEU A 891 -10.31 10.15 19.41
C LEU A 891 -11.15 9.45 18.35
N PHE A 892 -11.37 8.15 18.52
CA PHE A 892 -12.11 7.30 17.59
C PHE A 892 -13.47 6.93 18.17
N GLY A 893 -14.45 6.72 17.29
CA GLY A 893 -15.75 6.20 17.70
C GLY A 893 -16.86 6.50 16.70
N GLY A 894 -17.87 5.64 16.65
CA GLY A 894 -19.06 5.83 15.81
C GLY A 894 -19.96 6.97 16.30
N ALA A 895 -21.04 7.25 15.58
CA ALA A 895 -22.09 8.15 16.08
C ALA A 895 -22.76 7.54 17.33
N GLY A 896 -23.03 8.37 18.35
CA GLY A 896 -23.78 7.97 19.55
C GLY A 896 -22.97 7.36 20.70
N VAL A 897 -21.66 7.15 20.56
CA VAL A 897 -20.81 6.54 21.62
C VAL A 897 -20.34 7.52 22.70
N GLY A 898 -20.77 8.79 22.65
CA GLY A 898 -20.45 9.80 23.67
C GLY A 898 -19.22 10.68 23.43
N LYS A 899 -18.75 10.83 22.18
CA LYS A 899 -17.58 11.68 21.82
C LYS A 899 -17.67 13.12 22.35
N THR A 900 -18.78 13.80 22.09
CA THR A 900 -18.99 15.19 22.51
C THR A 900 -18.98 15.33 24.04
N VAL A 901 -19.66 14.41 24.73
CA VAL A 901 -19.70 14.35 26.20
C VAL A 901 -18.30 14.14 26.78
N PHE A 902 -17.49 13.29 26.14
CA PHE A 902 -16.09 13.07 26.53
C PHE A 902 -15.21 14.30 26.33
N ILE A 903 -15.34 15.00 25.20
CA ILE A 903 -14.62 16.25 24.92
C ILE A 903 -15.01 17.34 25.92
N GLN A 904 -16.29 17.51 26.20
CA GLN A 904 -16.78 18.48 27.18
C GLN A 904 -16.26 18.20 28.58
N GLU A 905 -16.24 16.93 29.01
CA GLU A 905 -15.68 16.57 30.31
C GLU A 905 -14.19 16.87 30.39
N LEU A 906 -13.41 16.62 29.33
CA LEU A 906 -11.99 16.99 29.27
C LEU A 906 -11.80 18.51 29.42
N ILE A 907 -12.59 19.31 28.71
CA ILE A 907 -12.56 20.79 28.81
C ILE A 907 -12.86 21.23 30.25
N ASN A 908 -13.92 20.68 30.84
CA ASN A 908 -14.34 20.98 32.22
C ASN A 908 -13.26 20.59 33.25
N ASN A 909 -12.69 19.39 33.14
CA ASN A 909 -11.71 18.89 34.10
C ASN A 909 -10.42 19.71 34.04
N ILE A 910 -9.98 20.11 32.85
CA ILE A 910 -8.73 20.86 32.68
C ILE A 910 -8.92 22.30 33.14
N ALA A 911 -10.07 22.91 32.85
CA ALA A 911 -10.45 24.22 33.35
C ALA A 911 -10.48 24.29 34.89
N LYS A 912 -10.86 23.19 35.55
CA LYS A 912 -10.94 23.06 37.02
C LYS A 912 -9.61 22.67 37.67
N ALA A 913 -8.84 21.75 37.08
CA ALA A 913 -7.67 21.14 37.70
C ALA A 913 -6.34 21.84 37.35
N HIS A 914 -6.19 22.38 36.13
CA HIS A 914 -4.90 22.87 35.61
C HIS A 914 -4.88 24.35 35.25
N GLY A 915 -6.05 25.03 35.27
CA GLY A 915 -6.13 26.47 35.03
C GLY A 915 -5.91 26.93 33.59
N GLY A 916 -5.67 26.01 32.64
CA GLY A 916 -5.40 26.30 31.23
C GLY A 916 -6.61 26.71 30.39
N TYR A 917 -6.34 27.18 29.17
CA TYR A 917 -7.35 27.57 28.18
C TYR A 917 -7.66 26.43 27.21
N SER A 918 -8.85 26.46 26.60
CA SER A 918 -9.24 25.52 25.55
C SER A 918 -9.59 26.25 24.26
N VAL A 919 -9.28 25.64 23.11
CA VAL A 919 -9.71 26.11 21.81
C VAL A 919 -10.44 24.97 21.11
N PHE A 920 -11.70 25.19 20.75
CA PHE A 920 -12.50 24.23 20.01
C PHE A 920 -12.59 24.64 18.54
N THR A 921 -12.18 23.74 17.64
CA THR A 921 -12.16 23.98 16.20
C THR A 921 -13.07 23.00 15.48
N GLY A 922 -14.23 23.49 15.04
CA GLY A 922 -15.19 22.74 14.25
C GLY A 922 -14.86 22.81 12.75
N VAL A 923 -14.29 21.74 12.18
CA VAL A 923 -13.94 21.61 10.77
C VAL A 923 -15.04 20.87 10.01
N GLY A 924 -15.82 21.62 9.22
CA GLY A 924 -16.95 21.04 8.50
C GLY A 924 -18.04 20.56 9.47
N GLU A 925 -18.29 21.35 10.51
CA GLU A 925 -19.33 21.07 11.51
C GLU A 925 -20.72 21.43 10.98
N ARG A 926 -21.75 20.75 11.49
CA ARG A 926 -23.13 21.15 11.22
C ARG A 926 -23.52 22.29 12.13
N THR A 927 -24.20 23.30 11.60
CA THR A 927 -24.66 24.47 12.37
C THR A 927 -25.47 24.07 13.61
N ARG A 928 -26.31 23.03 13.51
CA ARG A 928 -27.07 22.50 14.65
C ARG A 928 -26.14 21.98 15.76
N GLU A 929 -25.15 21.16 15.40
CA GLU A 929 -24.24 20.51 16.35
C GLU A 929 -23.33 21.54 17.05
N GLY A 930 -22.84 22.54 16.31
CA GLY A 930 -22.08 23.66 16.89
C GLY A 930 -22.92 24.55 17.80
N ASN A 931 -24.20 24.78 17.45
CA ASN A 931 -25.12 25.56 18.28
C ASN A 931 -25.48 24.83 19.59
N ASP A 932 -25.77 23.53 19.50
CA ASP A 932 -26.05 22.69 20.67
C ASP A 932 -24.84 22.69 21.62
N LEU A 933 -23.63 22.48 21.10
CA LEU A 933 -22.38 22.54 21.87
C LEU A 933 -22.17 23.88 22.58
N TYR A 934 -22.44 25.00 21.89
CA TYR A 934 -22.27 26.33 22.46
C TYR A 934 -23.23 26.57 23.64
N HIS A 935 -24.49 26.17 23.52
CA HIS A 935 -25.46 26.29 24.61
C HIS A 935 -25.17 25.33 25.75
N GLU A 936 -24.77 24.09 25.48
CA GLU A 936 -24.35 23.13 26.51
C GLU A 936 -23.15 23.66 27.31
N MET A 937 -22.19 24.32 26.65
CA MET A 937 -21.07 24.98 27.32
C MET A 937 -21.49 26.19 28.18
N GLN A 938 -22.60 26.86 27.85
CA GLN A 938 -23.18 27.91 28.70
C GLN A 938 -23.86 27.30 29.93
N GLU A 939 -24.66 26.25 29.73
CA GLU A 939 -25.35 25.55 30.82
C GLU A 939 -24.38 24.95 31.83
N THR A 940 -23.27 24.39 31.35
CA THR A 940 -22.18 23.84 32.18
C THR A 940 -21.23 24.90 32.75
N SER A 941 -21.48 26.19 32.51
CA SER A 941 -20.68 27.33 32.97
C SER A 941 -19.22 27.34 32.49
N VAL A 942 -18.91 26.60 31.42
CA VAL A 942 -17.62 26.65 30.70
C VAL A 942 -17.51 27.97 29.90
N ILE A 943 -18.63 28.40 29.32
CA ILE A 943 -18.81 29.73 28.72
C ILE A 943 -19.68 30.55 29.66
N GLN A 944 -19.15 31.67 30.13
CA GLN A 944 -19.88 32.63 30.95
C GLN A 944 -20.01 33.93 30.17
N LEU A 945 -21.24 34.32 29.85
CA LEU A 945 -21.51 35.51 29.03
C LEU A 945 -21.13 36.81 29.75
N ASP A 946 -21.33 36.84 31.07
CA ASP A 946 -21.05 37.99 31.96
C ASP A 946 -19.83 37.74 32.87
N GLY A 947 -19.04 36.68 32.61
CA GLY A 947 -17.91 36.23 33.42
C GLY A 947 -16.68 35.83 32.59
N GLU A 948 -15.66 35.27 33.23
CA GLU A 948 -14.43 34.83 32.56
C GLU A 948 -14.64 33.44 31.93
N SER A 949 -14.84 33.43 30.60
CA SER A 949 -14.86 32.20 29.81
C SER A 949 -13.45 31.65 29.62
N LYS A 950 -13.30 30.32 29.53
CA LYS A 950 -11.99 29.66 29.34
C LYS A 950 -11.82 28.96 27.99
N VAL A 951 -12.82 29.06 27.10
CA VAL A 951 -12.81 28.41 25.79
C VAL A 951 -13.01 29.43 24.67
N ALA A 952 -12.25 29.33 23.58
CA ALA A 952 -12.54 30.04 22.33
C ALA A 952 -13.07 29.05 21.27
N LEU A 953 -14.04 29.46 20.45
CA LEU A 953 -14.65 28.59 19.44
C LEU A 953 -14.39 29.12 18.03
N VAL A 954 -13.89 28.26 17.16
CA VAL A 954 -13.66 28.53 15.75
C VAL A 954 -14.45 27.52 14.92
N PHE A 955 -15.32 27.98 14.02
CA PHE A 955 -16.12 27.10 13.17
C PHE A 955 -15.92 27.37 11.69
N GLY A 956 -15.85 26.27 10.94
CA GLY A 956 -16.03 26.23 9.50
C GLY A 956 -17.15 25.23 9.20
N GLN A 957 -18.18 25.67 8.51
CA GLN A 957 -19.42 24.89 8.34
C GLN A 957 -19.34 23.89 7.18
N MET A 958 -20.16 22.85 7.19
CA MET A 958 -20.22 21.88 6.08
C MET A 958 -20.58 22.50 4.72
N ASN A 959 -21.39 23.55 4.72
CA ASN A 959 -21.86 24.27 3.52
C ASN A 959 -20.91 25.37 3.05
N GLU A 960 -19.83 25.64 3.78
CA GLU A 960 -18.81 26.60 3.36
C GLU A 960 -17.87 26.00 2.31
N PRO A 961 -17.24 26.84 1.46
CA PRO A 961 -16.32 26.38 0.44
C PRO A 961 -15.16 25.54 1.01
N PRO A 962 -14.58 24.63 0.21
CA PRO A 962 -13.46 23.81 0.66
C PRO A 962 -12.25 24.63 1.12
N GLY A 963 -12.07 25.86 0.61
CA GLY A 963 -11.05 26.79 1.10
C GLY A 963 -11.16 27.11 2.59
N ALA A 964 -12.37 27.45 3.06
CA ALA A 964 -12.63 27.73 4.47
C ALA A 964 -12.34 26.51 5.35
N ARG A 965 -12.85 25.34 4.93
CA ARG A 965 -12.67 24.07 5.65
C ARG A 965 -11.19 23.63 5.71
N ALA A 966 -10.40 23.94 4.68
CA ALA A 966 -8.96 23.65 4.63
C ALA A 966 -8.10 24.64 5.43
N ARG A 967 -8.68 25.70 6.03
CA ARG A 967 -7.94 26.73 6.78
C ARG A 967 -8.41 26.90 8.23
N VAL A 968 -9.65 26.51 8.55
CA VAL A 968 -10.22 26.69 9.89
C VAL A 968 -9.40 26.02 11.00
N ALA A 969 -8.80 24.84 10.74
CA ALA A 969 -7.90 24.17 11.67
C ALA A 969 -6.68 25.05 12.05
N LEU A 970 -6.12 25.76 11.06
CA LEU A 970 -5.00 26.69 11.26
C LEU A 970 -5.42 27.93 12.05
N THR A 971 -6.65 28.42 11.84
CA THR A 971 -7.23 29.52 12.60
C THR A 971 -7.33 29.17 14.09
N GLY A 972 -7.89 27.99 14.42
CA GLY A 972 -7.95 27.49 15.79
C GLY A 972 -6.56 27.30 16.42
N LEU A 973 -5.65 26.70 15.67
CA LEU A 973 -4.26 26.52 16.10
C LEU A 973 -3.57 27.86 16.41
N THR A 974 -3.80 28.89 15.60
CA THR A 974 -3.21 30.23 15.82
C THR A 974 -3.70 30.89 17.11
N VAL A 975 -4.96 30.68 17.48
CA VAL A 975 -5.49 31.13 18.79
C VAL A 975 -4.78 30.38 19.92
N ALA A 976 -4.58 29.07 19.77
CA ALA A 976 -3.88 28.26 20.77
C ALA A 976 -2.40 28.65 20.92
N GLU A 977 -1.73 28.93 19.81
CA GLU A 977 -0.33 29.38 19.78
C GLU A 977 -0.14 30.71 20.48
N TYR A 978 -1.07 31.66 20.35
CA TYR A 978 -1.01 32.90 21.12
C TYR A 978 -0.93 32.63 22.62
N PHE A 979 -1.84 31.78 23.14
CA PHE A 979 -1.87 31.47 24.57
C PHE A 979 -0.63 30.69 25.02
N ARG A 980 -0.10 29.80 24.18
CA ARG A 980 1.16 29.08 24.43
C ARG A 980 2.37 30.02 24.47
N ASP A 981 2.55 30.83 23.42
CA ASP A 981 3.82 31.49 23.12
C ASP A 981 3.94 32.90 23.74
N GLU A 982 2.82 33.62 23.82
CA GLU A 982 2.76 34.96 24.44
C GLU A 982 2.37 34.90 25.92
N GLU A 983 1.40 34.05 26.29
CA GLU A 983 0.91 33.96 27.68
C GLU A 983 1.49 32.79 28.49
N GLY A 984 2.27 31.90 27.85
CA GLY A 984 2.93 30.79 28.54
C GLY A 984 1.96 29.77 29.14
N GLN A 985 0.80 29.59 28.53
CA GLN A 985 -0.26 28.72 29.04
C GLN A 985 -0.18 27.32 28.43
N ASP A 986 -0.68 26.33 29.18
CA ASP A 986 -1.03 25.02 28.63
C ASP A 986 -2.43 25.09 28.03
N VAL A 987 -2.53 24.73 26.75
CA VAL A 987 -3.73 24.88 25.95
C VAL A 987 -4.19 23.53 25.44
N LEU A 988 -5.48 23.25 25.57
CA LEU A 988 -6.12 22.13 24.88
C LEU A 988 -6.74 22.57 23.56
N LEU A 989 -6.28 21.98 22.47
CA LEU A 989 -6.81 22.22 21.13
C LEU A 989 -7.66 21.03 20.68
N PHE A 990 -8.96 21.26 20.49
CA PHE A 990 -9.87 20.26 19.93
C PHE A 990 -10.07 20.51 18.44
N ILE A 991 -9.92 19.45 17.64
CA ILE A 991 -10.17 19.48 16.19
C ILE A 991 -11.23 18.42 15.87
N ASP A 992 -12.47 18.84 15.66
CA ASP A 992 -13.56 17.98 15.17
C ASP A 992 -14.03 18.51 13.81
N ASN A 993 -13.67 17.94 12.66
CA ASN A 993 -12.97 16.67 12.47
C ASN A 993 -11.71 16.83 11.61
N ILE A 994 -10.59 16.24 12.03
CA ILE A 994 -9.32 16.31 11.26
C ILE A 994 -9.42 15.61 9.89
N PHE A 995 -10.30 14.63 9.76
CA PHE A 995 -10.61 14.01 8.48
C PHE A 995 -11.23 15.03 7.49
N ARG A 996 -12.09 15.94 7.98
CA ARG A 996 -12.72 16.97 7.13
C ARG A 996 -11.72 18.02 6.66
N PHE A 997 -10.69 18.31 7.45
CA PHE A 997 -9.54 19.12 7.00
C PHE A 997 -8.84 18.46 5.81
N THR A 998 -8.57 17.16 5.91
CA THR A 998 -7.94 16.37 4.84
C THR A 998 -8.81 16.29 3.59
N GLN A 999 -10.11 16.02 3.75
CA GLN A 999 -11.07 16.01 2.64
C GLN A 999 -11.14 17.35 1.92
N ALA A 1000 -11.20 18.45 2.67
CA ALA A 1000 -11.18 19.80 2.11
C ALA A 1000 -9.87 20.07 1.35
N GLY A 1001 -8.73 19.57 1.83
CA GLY A 1001 -7.45 19.63 1.12
C GLY A 1001 -7.48 18.92 -0.25
N SER A 1002 -8.12 17.75 -0.33
CA SER A 1002 -8.34 17.03 -1.59
C SER A 1002 -9.20 17.86 -2.56
N GLU A 1003 -10.32 18.42 -2.09
CA GLU A 1003 -11.20 19.26 -2.89
C GLU A 1003 -10.48 20.53 -3.40
N VAL A 1004 -9.70 21.22 -2.55
CA VAL A 1004 -8.88 22.37 -2.93
C VAL A 1004 -7.82 21.98 -3.96
N SER A 1005 -7.13 20.85 -3.75
CA SER A 1005 -6.10 20.38 -4.67
C SER A 1005 -6.65 20.07 -6.06
N ALA A 1006 -7.82 19.44 -6.13
CA ALA A 1006 -8.53 19.19 -7.38
C ALA A 1006 -8.89 20.51 -8.09
N LEU A 1007 -9.39 21.50 -7.35
CA LEU A 1007 -9.71 22.83 -7.88
C LEU A 1007 -8.48 23.60 -8.39
N LEU A 1008 -7.31 23.41 -7.77
CA LEU A 1008 -6.05 23.97 -8.24
C LEU A 1008 -5.47 23.26 -9.47
N GLY A 1009 -6.08 22.16 -9.91
CA GLY A 1009 -5.59 21.35 -11.02
C GLY A 1009 -4.36 20.51 -10.68
N ARG A 1010 -4.07 20.31 -9.39
CA ARG A 1010 -3.00 19.41 -8.95
C ARG A 1010 -3.45 17.96 -9.19
N ILE A 1011 -2.49 17.15 -9.59
CA ILE A 1011 -2.67 15.71 -9.76
C ILE A 1011 -2.80 15.10 -8.36
N PRO A 1012 -3.92 14.45 -7.99
CA PRO A 1012 -4.07 13.84 -6.66
C PRO A 1012 -3.10 12.67 -6.47
N SER A 1013 -2.97 12.14 -5.27
CA SER A 1013 -2.11 11.01 -4.90
C SER A 1013 -2.97 9.76 -4.67
N ALA A 1014 -2.57 8.85 -3.77
CA ALA A 1014 -3.32 7.65 -3.45
C ALA A 1014 -4.76 7.98 -3.00
N VAL A 1015 -5.72 7.16 -3.44
CA VAL A 1015 -7.15 7.20 -3.05
C VAL A 1015 -7.87 8.54 -3.36
N GLY A 1016 -7.23 9.48 -4.07
CA GLY A 1016 -7.82 10.77 -4.47
C GLY A 1016 -7.45 11.96 -3.58
N TYR A 1017 -6.51 11.81 -2.63
CA TYR A 1017 -6.06 12.91 -1.76
C TYR A 1017 -5.03 13.82 -2.44
N GLN A 1018 -4.84 15.03 -1.92
CA GLN A 1018 -3.83 15.96 -2.45
C GLN A 1018 -2.39 15.39 -2.33
N PRO A 1019 -1.50 15.63 -3.31
CA PRO A 1019 -0.11 15.14 -3.24
C PRO A 1019 0.70 15.81 -2.12
N THR A 1020 0.21 16.96 -1.63
CA THR A 1020 0.78 17.69 -0.49
C THR A 1020 0.24 17.21 0.85
N LEU A 1021 -0.56 16.12 0.90
CA LEU A 1021 -1.26 15.71 2.13
C LEU A 1021 -0.31 15.57 3.32
N ALA A 1022 0.81 14.86 3.13
CA ALA A 1022 1.81 14.68 4.18
C ALA A 1022 2.44 16.01 4.63
N VAL A 1023 2.66 16.95 3.71
CA VAL A 1023 3.26 18.27 4.01
C VAL A 1023 2.26 19.18 4.71
N ASP A 1024 1.02 19.24 4.23
CA ASP A 1024 -0.04 20.08 4.79
C ASP A 1024 -0.44 19.59 6.20
N MET A 1025 -0.56 18.26 6.37
CA MET A 1025 -0.79 17.64 7.67
C MET A 1025 0.42 17.83 8.58
N GLY A 1026 1.63 17.54 8.11
CA GLY A 1026 2.86 17.69 8.87
C GLY A 1026 3.07 19.11 9.38
N GLY A 1027 2.93 20.12 8.51
CA GLY A 1027 3.11 21.53 8.89
C GLY A 1027 2.11 22.00 9.95
N MET A 1028 0.88 21.47 9.97
CA MET A 1028 -0.07 21.74 11.05
C MET A 1028 0.29 20.95 12.32
N GLN A 1029 0.61 19.66 12.20
CA GLN A 1029 0.87 18.80 13.36
C GLN A 1029 2.18 19.16 14.07
N GLU A 1030 3.20 19.65 13.37
CA GLU A 1030 4.49 20.05 13.97
C GLU A 1030 4.38 21.31 14.84
N ARG A 1031 3.43 22.19 14.53
CA ARG A 1031 3.09 23.35 15.35
C ARG A 1031 2.45 22.98 16.68
N ILE A 1032 1.84 21.78 16.79
CA ILE A 1032 1.29 21.22 18.03
C ILE A 1032 2.42 20.54 18.79
N THR A 1033 2.97 21.23 19.79
CA THR A 1033 4.09 20.75 20.61
C THR A 1033 4.19 21.51 21.93
N THR A 1034 5.05 21.02 22.83
CA THR A 1034 5.45 21.70 24.07
C THR A 1034 6.69 22.56 23.83
N THR A 1035 6.60 23.84 24.19
CA THR A 1035 7.74 24.76 24.21
C THR A 1035 8.24 24.96 25.64
N THR A 1036 9.35 25.68 25.82
CA THR A 1036 9.83 26.07 27.16
C THR A 1036 8.89 27.01 27.91
N LYS A 1037 7.86 27.57 27.25
CA LYS A 1037 6.91 28.53 27.84
C LYS A 1037 5.57 27.90 28.20
N GLY A 1038 5.06 26.99 27.37
CA GLY A 1038 3.76 26.36 27.53
C GLY A 1038 3.58 25.20 26.54
N SER A 1039 2.41 24.57 26.54
CA SER A 1039 2.14 23.43 25.64
C SER A 1039 0.81 23.55 24.90
N ILE A 1040 0.75 22.96 23.70
CA ILE A 1040 -0.54 22.70 23.02
C ILE A 1040 -0.73 21.20 22.97
N THR A 1041 -1.68 20.68 23.76
CA THR A 1041 -2.10 19.29 23.67
C THR A 1041 -3.33 19.22 22.79
N SER A 1042 -3.33 18.35 21.76
CA SER A 1042 -4.42 18.30 20.78
C SER A 1042 -5.23 17.02 20.90
N VAL A 1043 -6.56 17.14 20.93
CA VAL A 1043 -7.50 16.02 20.83
C VAL A 1043 -8.25 16.14 19.51
N GLN A 1044 -8.03 15.17 18.62
CA GLN A 1044 -8.49 15.22 17.24
C GLN A 1044 -9.47 14.08 17.01
N ALA A 1045 -10.71 14.42 16.67
CA ALA A 1045 -11.68 13.40 16.29
C ALA A 1045 -11.30 12.86 14.92
N VAL A 1046 -11.05 11.55 14.81
CA VAL A 1046 -10.69 10.90 13.56
C VAL A 1046 -11.86 10.06 13.09
N TYR A 1047 -12.38 10.40 11.90
CA TYR A 1047 -13.29 9.53 11.17
C TYR A 1047 -12.49 8.60 10.27
N VAL A 1048 -12.72 7.29 10.37
CA VAL A 1048 -12.10 6.27 9.52
C VAL A 1048 -13.14 5.85 8.47
N PRO A 1049 -12.96 6.21 7.18
CA PRO A 1049 -13.91 5.82 6.14
C PRO A 1049 -13.97 4.31 5.99
N ALA A 1050 -15.18 3.73 5.99
CA ALA A 1050 -15.41 2.29 5.85
C ALA A 1050 -14.59 1.41 6.82
N ASP A 1051 -14.18 1.96 7.96
CA ASP A 1051 -13.28 1.32 8.92
C ASP A 1051 -11.92 0.88 8.32
N ASP A 1052 -11.52 1.46 7.18
CA ASP A 1052 -10.23 1.25 6.53
C ASP A 1052 -9.14 2.17 7.11
N LEU A 1053 -8.36 1.63 8.05
CA LEU A 1053 -7.22 2.32 8.66
C LEU A 1053 -6.05 2.54 7.68
N THR A 1054 -6.08 1.92 6.50
CA THR A 1054 -5.06 2.07 5.45
C THR A 1054 -5.37 3.21 4.48
N ASP A 1055 -6.53 3.84 4.58
CA ASP A 1055 -6.84 5.05 3.83
C ASP A 1055 -5.77 6.14 4.13
N PRO A 1056 -5.26 6.86 3.11
CA PRO A 1056 -4.18 7.82 3.30
C PRO A 1056 -4.47 8.93 4.33
N ALA A 1057 -5.73 9.32 4.54
CA ALA A 1057 -6.09 10.36 5.51
C ALA A 1057 -5.90 9.93 6.97
N PRO A 1058 -6.50 8.83 7.45
CA PRO A 1058 -6.21 8.31 8.78
C PRO A 1058 -4.74 7.87 8.90
N ALA A 1059 -4.16 7.19 7.90
CA ALA A 1059 -2.77 6.73 7.95
C ALA A 1059 -1.76 7.89 8.16
N THR A 1060 -1.92 9.00 7.42
CA THR A 1060 -1.05 10.19 7.59
C THR A 1060 -1.27 10.85 8.95
N THR A 1061 -2.52 10.88 9.44
CA THR A 1061 -2.82 11.43 10.76
C THR A 1061 -2.18 10.57 11.87
N PHE A 1062 -2.24 9.24 11.75
CA PHE A 1062 -1.71 8.28 12.74
C PHE A 1062 -0.21 8.39 12.95
N ALA A 1063 0.55 8.72 11.91
CA ALA A 1063 1.99 8.93 12.03
C ALA A 1063 2.36 10.01 13.07
N HIS A 1064 1.45 10.95 13.32
CA HIS A 1064 1.65 12.05 14.25
C HIS A 1064 1.02 11.85 15.64
N LEU A 1065 0.23 10.81 15.87
CA LEU A 1065 -0.46 10.60 17.16
C LEU A 1065 0.47 9.99 18.22
N ASP A 1066 0.35 10.48 19.45
CA ASP A 1066 1.05 9.99 20.63
C ASP A 1066 0.20 9.02 21.46
N ALA A 1067 -1.13 9.18 21.39
CA ALA A 1067 -2.11 8.31 22.02
C ALA A 1067 -3.37 8.16 21.16
N THR A 1068 -4.05 7.03 21.31
CA THR A 1068 -5.30 6.70 20.65
C THR A 1068 -6.33 6.27 21.68
N THR A 1069 -7.48 6.95 21.70
CA THR A 1069 -8.62 6.64 22.58
C THR A 1069 -9.78 6.18 21.73
N VAL A 1070 -10.18 4.93 21.90
CA VAL A 1070 -11.25 4.30 21.11
C VAL A 1070 -12.53 4.24 21.93
N LEU A 1071 -13.59 4.92 21.46
CA LEU A 1071 -14.94 4.81 22.02
C LEU A 1071 -15.72 3.73 21.27
N SER A 1072 -15.95 2.60 21.93
CA SER A 1072 -16.53 1.39 21.35
C SER A 1072 -18.04 1.31 21.56
N ARG A 1073 -18.74 0.90 20.50
CA ARG A 1073 -20.19 0.64 20.57
C ARG A 1073 -20.51 -0.49 21.55
N GLY A 1074 -19.71 -1.56 21.56
CA GLY A 1074 -19.93 -2.69 22.46
C GLY A 1074 -19.91 -2.30 23.94
N ILE A 1075 -19.02 -1.39 24.34
CA ILE A 1075 -18.98 -0.87 25.71
C ILE A 1075 -20.20 0.02 26.02
N SER A 1076 -20.64 0.84 25.05
CA SER A 1076 -21.84 1.67 25.20
C SER A 1076 -23.13 0.84 25.32
N GLU A 1077 -23.23 -0.28 24.61
CA GLU A 1077 -24.37 -1.22 24.66
C GLU A 1077 -24.47 -1.94 26.01
N LEU A 1078 -23.33 -2.13 26.69
CA LEU A 1078 -23.27 -2.61 28.07
C LEU A 1078 -23.65 -1.52 29.10
N GLY A 1079 -23.92 -0.29 28.65
CA GLY A 1079 -24.27 0.84 29.51
C GLY A 1079 -23.10 1.41 30.28
N ILE A 1080 -21.85 1.16 29.88
CA ILE A 1080 -20.64 1.61 30.59
C ILE A 1080 -20.15 2.92 29.95
N TYR A 1081 -20.06 3.98 30.75
CA TYR A 1081 -19.64 5.33 30.31
C TYR A 1081 -18.52 5.90 31.19
N PRO A 1082 -17.47 6.52 30.59
CA PRO A 1082 -17.25 6.71 29.15
C PRO A 1082 -17.01 5.37 28.43
N ALA A 1083 -17.45 5.27 27.17
CA ALA A 1083 -17.42 4.03 26.40
C ALA A 1083 -16.02 3.70 25.84
N VAL A 1084 -14.97 3.97 26.60
CA VAL A 1084 -13.56 3.75 26.18
C VAL A 1084 -13.25 2.27 26.21
N ASP A 1085 -12.73 1.75 25.10
CA ASP A 1085 -12.25 0.39 25.02
C ASP A 1085 -10.84 0.26 25.66
N PRO A 1086 -10.68 -0.51 26.74
CA PRO A 1086 -9.43 -0.62 27.47
C PRO A 1086 -8.33 -1.42 26.74
N LEU A 1087 -8.68 -2.21 25.72
CA LEU A 1087 -7.74 -3.05 24.97
C LEU A 1087 -7.33 -2.39 23.64
N ASP A 1088 -8.26 -1.68 23.00
CA ASP A 1088 -8.00 -1.00 21.72
C ASP A 1088 -7.44 0.42 21.88
N SER A 1089 -7.56 1.03 23.07
CA SER A 1089 -6.93 2.33 23.38
C SER A 1089 -5.46 2.15 23.81
N LYS A 1090 -4.56 3.00 23.30
CA LYS A 1090 -3.10 2.86 23.46
C LYS A 1090 -2.42 4.22 23.64
N SER A 1091 -1.27 4.25 24.30
CA SER A 1091 -0.46 5.46 24.45
C SER A 1091 1.03 5.14 24.50
N ARG A 1092 1.85 5.98 23.86
CA ARG A 1092 3.32 5.93 23.99
C ARG A 1092 3.81 6.30 25.40
N MET A 1093 2.97 6.97 26.19
CA MET A 1093 3.31 7.34 27.57
C MET A 1093 3.24 6.16 28.53
N LEU A 1094 2.58 5.04 28.16
CA LEU A 1094 2.51 3.84 28.99
C LEU A 1094 3.82 3.03 28.94
N ASP A 1095 4.91 3.67 29.36
CA ASP A 1095 6.25 3.12 29.50
C ASP A 1095 6.69 3.26 30.97
N PRO A 1096 7.23 2.22 31.62
CA PRO A 1096 7.61 2.27 33.03
C PRO A 1096 8.64 3.36 33.36
N ARG A 1097 9.40 3.85 32.36
CA ARG A 1097 10.35 4.96 32.52
C ARG A 1097 9.66 6.32 32.59
N ILE A 1098 8.41 6.43 32.14
CA ILE A 1098 7.62 7.67 32.09
C ILE A 1098 6.57 7.66 33.20
N VAL A 1099 5.67 6.67 33.20
CA VAL A 1099 4.58 6.55 34.20
C VAL A 1099 5.04 6.00 35.55
N GLY A 1100 6.23 5.41 35.59
CA GLY A 1100 6.73 4.67 36.75
C GLY A 1100 6.26 3.22 36.79
N GLU A 1101 7.02 2.38 37.49
CA GLU A 1101 6.81 0.93 37.54
C GLU A 1101 5.44 0.54 38.11
N GLU A 1102 4.99 1.23 39.16
CA GLU A 1102 3.73 0.91 39.83
C GLU A 1102 2.50 1.14 38.94
N HIS A 1103 2.47 2.26 38.21
CA HIS A 1103 1.41 2.57 37.24
C HIS A 1103 1.44 1.53 36.12
N TYR A 1104 2.61 1.31 35.50
CA TYR A 1104 2.77 0.39 34.38
C TYR A 1104 2.32 -1.04 34.71
N GLN A 1105 2.75 -1.58 35.86
CA GLN A 1105 2.35 -2.93 36.30
C GLN A 1105 0.84 -3.02 36.55
N THR A 1106 0.24 -2.01 37.18
CA THR A 1106 -1.20 -1.97 37.45
C THR A 1106 -2.00 -1.96 36.15
N ALA A 1107 -1.65 -1.10 35.21
CA ALA A 1107 -2.29 -1.01 33.90
C ALA A 1107 -2.15 -2.32 33.09
N THR A 1108 -0.93 -2.87 33.04
CA THR A 1108 -0.65 -4.13 32.33
C THR A 1108 -1.46 -5.29 32.91
N ARG A 1109 -1.57 -5.37 34.25
CA ARG A 1109 -2.35 -6.43 34.91
C ARG A 1109 -3.85 -6.28 34.68
N VAL A 1110 -4.37 -5.05 34.65
CA VAL A 1110 -5.76 -4.78 34.25
C VAL A 1110 -6.02 -5.25 32.82
N GLN A 1111 -5.13 -4.92 31.87
CA GLN A 1111 -5.25 -5.36 30.48
C GLN A 1111 -5.19 -6.90 30.35
N GLN A 1112 -4.28 -7.57 31.07
CA GLN A 1112 -4.19 -9.03 31.08
C GLN A 1112 -5.51 -9.69 31.51
N ILE A 1113 -6.10 -9.26 32.63
CA ILE A 1113 -7.36 -9.84 33.13
C ILE A 1113 -8.50 -9.60 32.14
N LEU A 1114 -8.57 -8.42 31.52
CA LEU A 1114 -9.60 -8.12 30.51
C LEU A 1114 -9.40 -8.93 29.22
N GLN A 1115 -8.15 -9.18 28.82
CA GLN A 1115 -7.82 -10.02 27.67
C GLN A 1115 -8.14 -11.50 27.93
N GLU A 1116 -7.79 -12.02 29.10
CA GLU A 1116 -8.15 -13.38 29.56
C GLU A 1116 -9.67 -13.55 29.60
N TYR A 1117 -10.39 -12.57 30.14
CA TYR A 1117 -11.85 -12.57 30.13
C TYR A 1117 -12.42 -12.63 28.71
N LYS A 1118 -11.88 -11.84 27.76
CA LYS A 1118 -12.31 -11.89 26.35
C LYS A 1118 -12.12 -13.29 25.75
N SER A 1119 -11.01 -13.98 26.05
CA SER A 1119 -10.80 -15.37 25.62
C SER A 1119 -11.75 -16.38 26.29
N LEU A 1120 -12.17 -16.12 27.52
CA LEU A 1120 -13.13 -16.97 28.25
C LEU A 1120 -14.59 -16.72 27.84
N GLN A 1121 -14.93 -15.57 27.26
CA GLN A 1121 -16.30 -15.23 26.84
C GLN A 1121 -16.88 -16.23 25.83
N ASP A 1122 -16.09 -16.68 24.85
CA ASP A 1122 -16.53 -17.68 23.87
C ASP A 1122 -16.85 -19.03 24.53
N ILE A 1123 -16.04 -19.43 25.51
CA ILE A 1123 -16.25 -20.65 26.29
C ILE A 1123 -17.54 -20.52 27.12
N ILE A 1124 -17.73 -19.39 27.80
CA ILE A 1124 -18.93 -19.11 28.60
C ILE A 1124 -20.20 -19.11 27.74
N ALA A 1125 -20.12 -18.57 26.52
CA ALA A 1125 -21.25 -18.52 25.60
C ALA A 1125 -21.67 -19.92 25.08
N ILE A 1126 -20.73 -20.85 24.96
CA ILE A 1126 -20.96 -22.20 24.43
C ILE A 1126 -21.29 -23.20 25.54
N LEU A 1127 -20.49 -23.23 26.61
CA LEU A 1127 -20.52 -24.25 27.66
C LEU A 1127 -21.19 -23.78 28.97
N GLY A 1128 -21.34 -22.47 29.15
CA GLY A 1128 -21.86 -21.86 30.39
C GLY A 1128 -20.77 -21.61 31.43
N MET A 1129 -21.08 -20.76 32.43
CA MET A 1129 -20.15 -20.37 33.51
C MET A 1129 -19.73 -21.54 34.41
N ASP A 1130 -20.57 -22.57 34.56
CA ASP A 1130 -20.34 -23.67 35.50
C ASP A 1130 -19.17 -24.58 35.11
N GLU A 1131 -18.85 -24.63 33.81
CA GLU A 1131 -17.79 -25.47 33.22
C GLU A 1131 -16.39 -24.84 33.32
N LEU A 1132 -16.29 -23.61 33.83
CA LEU A 1132 -15.01 -22.94 34.07
C LEU A 1132 -14.32 -23.48 35.33
N SER A 1133 -12.97 -23.47 35.34
CA SER A 1133 -12.23 -23.73 36.57
C SER A 1133 -12.51 -22.64 37.61
N GLU A 1134 -12.36 -22.93 38.90
CA GLU A 1134 -12.60 -21.92 39.96
C GLU A 1134 -11.68 -20.69 39.83
N ALA A 1135 -10.47 -20.88 39.27
CA ALA A 1135 -9.56 -19.78 38.95
C ALA A 1135 -10.06 -18.93 37.77
N ASP A 1136 -10.64 -19.55 36.74
CA ASP A 1136 -11.21 -18.85 35.58
C ASP A 1136 -12.50 -18.10 35.97
N LYS A 1137 -13.35 -18.70 36.82
CA LYS A 1137 -14.53 -18.04 37.38
C LYS A 1137 -14.15 -16.77 38.13
N LEU A 1138 -13.15 -16.86 39.02
CA LEU A 1138 -12.64 -15.70 39.74
C LEU A 1138 -12.08 -14.64 38.79
N THR A 1139 -11.40 -15.05 37.73
CA THR A 1139 -10.87 -14.14 36.69
C THR A 1139 -12.00 -13.41 35.97
N VAL A 1140 -13.07 -14.12 35.58
CA VAL A 1140 -14.27 -13.54 34.95
C VAL A 1140 -14.97 -12.55 35.89
N GLU A 1141 -15.16 -12.91 37.16
CA GLU A 1141 -15.81 -12.03 38.15
C GLU A 1141 -15.02 -10.74 38.37
N ARG A 1142 -13.69 -10.85 38.52
CA ARG A 1142 -12.82 -9.67 38.66
C ARG A 1142 -12.80 -8.83 37.38
N ALA A 1143 -12.75 -9.46 36.20
CA ALA A 1143 -12.81 -8.74 34.93
C ALA A 1143 -14.12 -7.95 34.77
N ARG A 1144 -15.27 -8.52 35.13
CA ARG A 1144 -16.58 -7.84 35.11
C ARG A 1144 -16.65 -6.66 36.08
N LYS A 1145 -16.00 -6.77 37.24
CA LYS A 1145 -15.88 -5.66 38.21
C LYS A 1145 -14.97 -4.56 37.67
N ILE A 1146 -13.80 -4.92 37.13
CA ILE A 1146 -12.86 -3.99 36.48
C ILE A 1146 -13.53 -3.25 35.33
N GLN A 1147 -14.24 -3.97 34.43
CA GLN A 1147 -14.93 -3.38 33.29
C GLN A 1147 -15.96 -2.33 33.72
N ARG A 1148 -16.73 -2.61 34.78
CA ARG A 1148 -17.65 -1.62 35.36
C ARG A 1148 -16.92 -0.49 36.09
N PHE A 1149 -15.82 -0.79 36.79
CA PHE A 1149 -15.04 0.21 37.51
C PHE A 1149 -14.31 1.21 36.60
N LEU A 1150 -14.11 0.88 35.33
CA LEU A 1150 -13.63 1.82 34.31
C LEU A 1150 -14.67 2.91 33.98
N SER A 1151 -15.95 2.71 34.32
CA SER A 1151 -16.95 3.79 34.26
C SER A 1151 -16.68 4.89 35.29
N GLN A 1152 -17.11 6.10 34.95
CA GLN A 1152 -16.92 7.27 35.80
C GLN A 1152 -18.07 8.25 35.63
N PRO A 1153 -18.64 8.80 36.72
CA PRO A 1153 -19.65 9.84 36.61
C PRO A 1153 -19.01 11.15 36.14
N PHE A 1154 -19.42 11.61 34.96
CA PHE A 1154 -18.97 12.88 34.38
C PHE A 1154 -19.83 14.04 34.88
N THR A 1155 -19.19 15.18 35.12
CA THR A 1155 -19.87 16.41 35.57
C THR A 1155 -20.85 16.90 34.51
N VAL A 1156 -20.42 16.91 33.24
CA VAL A 1156 -21.25 17.36 32.12
C VAL A 1156 -22.42 16.41 31.85
N ALA A 1157 -22.33 15.16 32.31
CA ALA A 1157 -23.39 14.16 32.15
C ALA A 1157 -24.37 14.10 33.34
N GLN A 1158 -24.18 14.91 34.39
CA GLN A 1158 -25.03 14.89 35.59
C GLN A 1158 -26.50 15.20 35.26
N VAL A 1159 -26.76 16.08 34.30
CA VAL A 1159 -28.13 16.42 33.86
C VAL A 1159 -28.86 15.21 33.27
N PHE A 1160 -28.13 14.30 32.60
CA PHE A 1160 -28.68 13.10 31.98
C PHE A 1160 -28.72 11.91 32.94
N THR A 1161 -27.71 11.77 33.80
CA THR A 1161 -27.54 10.59 34.68
C THR A 1161 -28.15 10.77 36.06
N GLY A 1162 -28.33 12.02 36.52
CA GLY A 1162 -28.70 12.33 37.91
C GLY A 1162 -27.61 12.02 38.93
N ILE A 1163 -26.41 11.59 38.50
CA ILE A 1163 -25.27 11.23 39.35
C ILE A 1163 -24.29 12.40 39.36
N GLU A 1164 -23.88 12.82 40.55
CA GLU A 1164 -22.88 13.89 40.71
C GLU A 1164 -21.53 13.48 40.11
N GLY A 1165 -20.97 14.36 39.26
CA GLY A 1165 -19.70 14.13 38.59
C GLY A 1165 -18.52 14.02 39.57
N LYS A 1166 -17.55 13.16 39.25
CA LYS A 1166 -16.32 13.00 40.04
C LYS A 1166 -15.08 13.14 39.18
N LEU A 1167 -14.16 14.00 39.63
CA LEU A 1167 -12.78 14.06 39.16
C LEU A 1167 -11.93 13.15 40.05
N VAL A 1168 -11.17 12.23 39.46
CA VAL A 1168 -10.40 11.22 40.21
C VAL A 1168 -8.91 11.45 40.02
N ASP A 1169 -8.16 11.54 41.12
CA ASP A 1169 -6.71 11.69 41.06
C ASP A 1169 -6.03 10.41 40.54
N LEU A 1170 -4.92 10.58 39.81
CA LEU A 1170 -4.16 9.45 39.24
C LEU A 1170 -3.67 8.47 40.32
N LYS A 1171 -3.22 8.97 41.47
CA LYS A 1171 -2.76 8.14 42.59
C LYS A 1171 -3.88 7.26 43.14
N ASP A 1172 -5.07 7.83 43.29
CA ASP A 1172 -6.25 7.11 43.77
C ASP A 1172 -6.75 6.10 42.73
N THR A 1173 -6.62 6.42 41.44
CA THR A 1173 -6.90 5.50 40.34
C THR A 1173 -6.00 4.25 40.46
N ILE A 1174 -4.68 4.44 40.51
CA ILE A 1174 -3.71 3.33 40.62
C ILE A 1174 -3.98 2.50 41.88
N ALA A 1175 -4.13 3.15 43.04
CA ALA A 1175 -4.41 2.47 44.30
C ALA A 1175 -5.73 1.67 44.25
N SER A 1176 -6.79 2.24 43.65
CA SER A 1176 -8.09 1.59 43.53
C SER A 1176 -8.05 0.34 42.65
N PHE A 1177 -7.40 0.42 41.48
CA PHE A 1177 -7.26 -0.76 40.61
C PHE A 1177 -6.37 -1.82 41.27
N LYS A 1178 -5.31 -1.42 41.98
CA LYS A 1178 -4.46 -2.35 42.74
C LYS A 1178 -5.23 -3.11 43.81
N ALA A 1179 -6.13 -2.45 44.55
CA ALA A 1179 -7.00 -3.08 45.54
C ALA A 1179 -7.98 -4.08 44.91
N ILE A 1180 -8.51 -3.77 43.72
CA ILE A 1180 -9.36 -4.71 42.98
C ILE A 1180 -8.54 -5.92 42.51
N LEU A 1181 -7.33 -5.70 42.00
CA LEU A 1181 -6.42 -6.75 41.55
C LEU A 1181 -5.93 -7.67 42.69
N SER A 1182 -5.79 -7.15 43.91
CA SER A 1182 -5.40 -7.92 45.10
C SER A 1182 -6.55 -8.74 45.71
N GLY A 1183 -7.79 -8.56 45.22
CA GLY A 1183 -8.98 -9.29 45.67
C GLY A 1183 -9.74 -8.61 46.82
N GLU A 1184 -9.41 -7.36 47.18
CA GLU A 1184 -10.06 -6.65 48.29
C GLU A 1184 -11.53 -6.25 48.02
N GLY A 1185 -12.03 -6.49 46.80
CA GLY A 1185 -13.42 -6.27 46.41
C GLY A 1185 -14.12 -7.52 45.88
N ASP A 1186 -13.56 -8.71 46.11
CA ASP A 1186 -14.13 -9.98 45.65
C ASP A 1186 -15.48 -10.28 46.33
N ASP A 1187 -15.66 -9.84 47.57
CA ASP A 1187 -16.88 -9.96 48.38
C ASP A 1187 -18.01 -8.99 47.99
N LEU A 1188 -17.71 -7.97 47.18
CA LEU A 1188 -18.67 -6.94 46.78
C LEU A 1188 -19.43 -7.32 45.49
N PRO A 1189 -20.73 -6.94 45.36
CA PRO A 1189 -21.50 -7.21 44.16
C PRO A 1189 -21.00 -6.39 42.95
N GLU A 1190 -21.08 -6.94 41.73
CA GLU A 1190 -20.60 -6.29 40.50
C GLU A 1190 -21.16 -4.86 40.30
N GLY A 1191 -22.43 -4.64 40.67
CA GLY A 1191 -23.10 -3.33 40.55
C GLY A 1191 -22.52 -2.22 41.44
N ALA A 1192 -21.73 -2.59 42.46
CA ALA A 1192 -21.04 -1.63 43.33
C ALA A 1192 -19.95 -0.84 42.58
N PHE A 1193 -19.38 -1.43 41.54
CA PHE A 1193 -18.28 -0.86 40.76
C PHE A 1193 -18.75 0.06 39.62
N TYR A 1194 -20.05 0.15 39.36
CA TYR A 1194 -20.60 0.99 38.30
C TYR A 1194 -20.78 2.45 38.73
N MET A 1195 -20.31 3.40 37.92
CA MET A 1195 -20.44 4.86 38.06
C MET A 1195 -19.98 5.37 39.44
N VAL A 1196 -18.77 4.98 39.85
CA VAL A 1196 -18.12 5.41 41.09
C VAL A 1196 -16.72 5.96 40.80
N GLY A 1197 -16.23 6.82 41.67
CA GLY A 1197 -14.89 7.43 41.55
C GLY A 1197 -13.79 6.47 41.99
N ASP A 1198 -13.53 6.40 43.29
CA ASP A 1198 -12.51 5.57 43.93
C ASP A 1198 -13.07 4.23 44.44
N PHE A 1199 -12.16 3.35 44.89
CA PHE A 1199 -12.54 2.05 45.46
C PHE A 1199 -13.34 2.18 46.77
N ALA A 1200 -13.09 3.23 47.58
CA ALA A 1200 -13.86 3.48 48.79
C ALA A 1200 -15.35 3.75 48.48
N SER A 1201 -15.63 4.53 47.42
CA SER A 1201 -17.00 4.74 46.92
C SER A 1201 -17.64 3.42 46.45
N ALA A 1202 -16.87 2.56 45.78
CA ALA A 1202 -17.34 1.24 45.36
C ALA A 1202 -17.72 0.37 46.58
N ARG A 1203 -16.86 0.34 47.62
CA ARG A 1203 -17.12 -0.41 48.85
C ARG A 1203 -18.35 0.08 49.60
N ALA A 1204 -18.47 1.39 49.83
CA ALA A 1204 -19.64 1.97 50.50
C ALA A 1204 -20.95 1.67 49.73
N LYS A 1205 -20.90 1.72 48.39
CA LYS A 1205 -22.04 1.35 47.54
C LYS A 1205 -22.36 -0.15 47.63
N GLY A 1206 -21.35 -1.00 47.66
CA GLY A 1206 -21.51 -2.45 47.81
C GLY A 1206 -22.12 -2.85 49.15
N GLU A 1207 -21.64 -2.28 50.25
CA GLU A 1207 -22.19 -2.51 51.60
C GLU A 1207 -23.67 -2.11 51.67
N LYS A 1208 -24.05 -0.99 51.03
CA LYS A 1208 -25.45 -0.57 50.94
C LYS A 1208 -26.31 -1.55 50.12
N ILE A 1209 -25.82 -2.01 48.97
CA ILE A 1209 -26.53 -2.99 48.13
C ILE A 1209 -26.72 -4.31 48.90
N LEU A 1210 -25.70 -4.77 49.61
CA LEU A 1210 -25.77 -5.99 50.42
C LEU A 1210 -26.76 -5.84 51.57
N ALA A 1211 -26.74 -4.71 52.30
CA ALA A 1211 -27.70 -4.43 53.36
C ALA A 1211 -29.15 -4.34 52.85
N GLU A 1212 -29.37 -3.80 51.64
CA GLU A 1212 -30.69 -3.77 50.99
C GLU A 1212 -31.15 -5.16 50.52
N LEU A 1213 -30.24 -6.02 50.06
CA LEU A 1213 -30.54 -7.41 49.72
C LEU A 1213 -30.86 -8.24 50.96
N GLU A 1214 -30.15 -8.04 52.06
CA GLU A 1214 -30.41 -8.66 53.36
C GLU A 1214 -31.72 -8.18 54.00
N ALA A 1215 -32.13 -6.93 53.76
CA ALA A 1215 -33.41 -6.40 54.23
C ALA A 1215 -34.62 -6.86 53.38
N ASN A 1216 -34.38 -7.32 52.14
CA ASN A 1216 -35.40 -7.79 51.20
C ASN A 1216 -35.49 -9.34 51.10
N ALA A 1217 -34.51 -10.05 51.67
CA ALA A 1217 -34.51 -11.52 51.83
C ALA A 1217 -35.11 -11.92 53.19
#